data_AF-A0A6J2X3I0-F1
#
_entry.id   AF-A0A6J2X3I0-F1
#
_cell.length_a   1.000
_cell.length_b   1.000
_cell.length_c   1.000
_cell.angle_alpha   90.00
_cell.angle_beta   90.00
_cell.angle_gamma   90.00
#
_symmetry.space_group_name_H-M   'P 1'
#
loop_
_entity.id
_entity.type
_entity.pdbx_description
1 polymer ?
#
loop_
_entity_poly.entity_id
_entity_poly.type
_entity_poly.pdbx_seq_one_letter_code
_entity_poly.pdbx_strand_id
1 'polypeptide(L)'
;MENRNRNRNETVFHDGFMYYTSKRSNGIRYVRCTKYPQTRCQATGTVDENGLFTVKKGHHNHHAMDDQIEGRNFKRILMEACFREKGDLKSIYDRLAMGNVEGALVVPYNSVRSSMQRWRRSTRPRIPVDLEDLSRVLETGEWPRYSQCNEGLFFSGLVRADGHSALIFGNEQFVGNFRESQYTFIDGTFKAVPRRPGFSQILTIFAICMDHAFPIFHIFMERRTRPLYDAIFTYLSGTFDGFRNKTIITDYESALVASLRALYPDASLKGCFFHFCQALLRQAKTLGVLRQIRGHINGRKLLRKYYALALLPVAMVEEAFNSLQGNNGELDNIFREFHNYVRRQWIQRDTPGHFSVFRQQHRTNNVMESYHRRLNSRLVRHPGIWDLMENLIEIQNIAILELEQLERQGRVFRVATRNIVFNTRLNEAWDKLEDGRFTIGDFLRQAVHFVANLDEYLEVQHEEDDAPADIPIPAPQAQPVLPLHVPVQNDPPPLIFFQPQGLQGAPVPQPNVPQPPPLIFNAPLNLPVPEHPPNPVLQPPPLIFFNAPPNPPEPAHPPNPVLHPPPLIFLNAPPNPPAPEHPPNLAPIPDYDFPEVDMLFDQLTEEEDRLFEENPRPQRHWEPRIPAVAFEEDSMDSVLRCNICYLNKVQYVMTDCGHASCTTCTDTLFNVQAKCGICRMELRKEPCPIFFN
;
A
#
# COMPACT_ATOMS: atom_id res chain seq x y z
N MET A 1 -55.42 -32.75 30.44
CA MET A 1 -54.23 -32.55 31.29
C MET A 1 -53.14 -31.95 30.41
N GLU A 2 -53.16 -30.63 30.20
CA GLU A 2 -52.53 -29.61 31.06
C GLU A 2 -51.07 -29.26 30.66
N ASN A 3 -50.93 -28.57 29.53
CA ASN A 3 -50.48 -27.17 29.48
C ASN A 3 -49.70 -26.60 30.71
N ARG A 4 -48.51 -27.15 31.05
CA ARG A 4 -47.68 -26.70 32.19
C ARG A 4 -46.20 -26.39 31.88
N ASN A 5 -45.83 -26.19 30.62
CA ASN A 5 -44.41 -26.15 30.21
C ASN A 5 -43.87 -24.79 29.68
N ARG A 6 -44.56 -23.66 29.92
CA ARG A 6 -44.15 -22.32 29.42
C ARG A 6 -43.55 -21.33 30.45
N ASN A 7 -43.53 -21.64 31.75
CA ASN A 7 -43.04 -20.73 32.82
C ASN A 7 -41.63 -21.05 33.37
N ARG A 8 -40.78 -21.80 32.65
CA ARG A 8 -39.48 -22.30 33.17
C ARG A 8 -38.26 -21.41 32.92
N ASN A 9 -38.39 -20.24 32.28
CA ASN A 9 -37.24 -19.52 31.70
C ASN A 9 -36.57 -18.48 32.62
N GLU A 10 -37.03 -18.26 33.85
CA GLU A 10 -36.31 -17.44 34.84
C GLU A 10 -35.58 -18.32 35.86
N THR A 11 -34.25 -18.34 35.72
CA THR A 11 -33.32 -18.91 36.69
C THR A 11 -32.67 -17.83 37.55
N VAL A 12 -32.48 -18.12 38.83
CA VAL A 12 -31.84 -17.24 39.82
C VAL A 12 -30.60 -17.95 40.38
N PHE A 13 -29.55 -17.18 40.70
CA PHE A 13 -28.28 -17.66 41.23
C PHE A 13 -28.11 -17.19 42.68
N HIS A 14 -27.62 -18.06 43.55
CA HIS A 14 -27.29 -17.75 44.95
C HIS A 14 -26.25 -18.77 45.46
N ASP A 15 -25.19 -18.32 46.14
CA ASP A 15 -24.10 -19.13 46.72
C ASP A 15 -23.55 -20.24 45.78
N GLY A 16 -23.27 -19.92 44.51
CA GLY A 16 -22.78 -20.92 43.54
C GLY A 16 -23.84 -21.90 43.02
N PHE A 17 -25.11 -21.75 43.40
CA PHE A 17 -26.19 -22.65 43.03
C PHE A 17 -27.27 -22.00 42.14
N MET A 18 -27.72 -22.76 41.14
CA MET A 18 -28.83 -22.36 40.25
C MET A 18 -30.18 -22.84 40.76
N TYR A 19 -31.17 -21.95 40.73
CA TYR A 19 -32.56 -22.21 41.04
C TYR A 19 -33.46 -21.82 39.85
N TYR A 20 -34.55 -22.57 39.62
CA TYR A 20 -35.62 -22.21 38.67
C TYR A 20 -36.87 -21.77 39.42
N THR A 21 -37.64 -20.86 38.81
CA THR A 21 -38.93 -20.44 39.37
C THR A 21 -39.95 -21.59 39.35
N SER A 22 -40.43 -21.98 40.53
CA SER A 22 -41.36 -23.11 40.73
C SER A 22 -42.82 -22.66 40.91
N LYS A 23 -43.03 -21.50 41.55
CA LYS A 23 -44.33 -20.84 41.76
C LYS A 23 -44.10 -19.33 41.91
N ARG A 24 -45.08 -18.50 41.56
CA ARG A 24 -45.18 -17.10 42.00
C ARG A 24 -46.43 -16.93 42.87
N SER A 25 -46.36 -16.11 43.91
CA SER A 25 -47.50 -15.77 44.79
C SER A 25 -47.20 -14.47 45.52
N ASN A 26 -48.12 -13.50 45.50
CA ASN A 26 -48.05 -12.25 46.27
C ASN A 26 -46.68 -11.55 46.14
N GLY A 27 -46.29 -11.20 44.90
CA GLY A 27 -44.97 -10.61 44.59
C GLY A 27 -43.79 -11.59 44.63
N ILE A 28 -43.85 -12.59 45.49
CA ILE A 28 -42.72 -13.50 45.78
C ILE A 28 -42.61 -14.62 44.75
N ARG A 29 -41.41 -14.79 44.19
CA ARG A 29 -41.01 -15.94 43.37
C ARG A 29 -40.46 -17.06 44.26
N TYR A 30 -41.11 -18.22 44.29
CA TYR A 30 -40.61 -19.42 44.98
C TYR A 30 -39.74 -20.21 44.03
N VAL A 31 -38.47 -20.39 44.38
CA VAL A 31 -37.44 -20.97 43.50
C VAL A 31 -36.90 -22.29 44.08
N ARG A 32 -36.58 -23.26 43.22
CA ARG A 32 -36.06 -24.59 43.60
C ARG A 32 -34.80 -24.90 42.81
N CYS A 33 -33.84 -25.59 43.42
CA CYS A 33 -32.60 -25.96 42.77
C CYS A 33 -32.82 -26.71 41.44
N THR A 34 -32.11 -26.30 40.39
CA THR A 34 -32.18 -26.89 39.04
C THR A 34 -31.75 -28.36 38.99
N LYS A 35 -30.89 -28.81 39.93
CA LYS A 35 -30.46 -30.21 40.05
C LYS A 35 -31.46 -31.12 40.76
N TYR A 36 -32.58 -30.61 41.32
CA TYR A 36 -33.63 -31.44 41.93
C TYR A 36 -34.06 -32.66 41.10
N PRO A 37 -34.23 -32.59 39.76
CA PRO A 37 -34.60 -33.77 38.97
C PRO A 37 -33.52 -34.86 38.89
N GLN A 38 -32.23 -34.50 39.04
CA GLN A 38 -31.11 -35.44 38.92
C GLN A 38 -30.61 -35.94 40.27
N THR A 39 -30.41 -35.04 41.25
CA THR A 39 -29.82 -35.37 42.56
C THR A 39 -30.86 -35.40 43.69
N ARG A 40 -32.14 -35.11 43.41
CA ARG A 40 -33.19 -34.87 44.42
C ARG A 40 -32.85 -33.78 45.45
N CYS A 41 -31.99 -32.83 45.09
CA CYS A 41 -31.61 -31.67 45.90
C CYS A 41 -32.84 -30.88 46.38
N GLN A 42 -33.10 -30.90 47.69
CA GLN A 42 -34.27 -30.26 48.30
C GLN A 42 -34.09 -28.74 48.51
N ALA A 43 -33.00 -28.16 48.00
CA ALA A 43 -32.70 -26.74 48.16
C ALA A 43 -33.77 -25.85 47.49
N THR A 44 -34.32 -24.92 48.27
CA THR A 44 -35.39 -23.99 47.86
C THR A 44 -35.21 -22.64 48.53
N GLY A 45 -35.62 -21.59 47.82
CA GLY A 45 -35.63 -20.22 48.31
C GLY A 45 -36.85 -19.44 47.83
N THR A 46 -36.91 -18.18 48.24
CA THR A 46 -37.83 -17.17 47.75
C THR A 46 -37.06 -15.96 47.25
N VAL A 47 -37.57 -15.28 46.23
CA VAL A 47 -37.08 -13.98 45.79
C VAL A 47 -38.23 -13.00 45.85
N ASP A 48 -38.04 -11.88 46.54
CA ASP A 48 -39.05 -10.82 46.67
C ASP A 48 -39.13 -9.92 45.43
N GLU A 49 -39.95 -8.87 45.52
CA GLU A 49 -40.15 -7.89 44.45
C GLU A 49 -38.90 -7.01 44.20
N ASN A 50 -38.01 -6.88 45.19
CA ASN A 50 -36.75 -6.15 45.10
C ASN A 50 -35.59 -7.02 44.56
N GLY A 51 -35.83 -8.31 44.33
CA GLY A 51 -34.81 -9.25 43.87
C GLY A 51 -33.99 -9.90 44.99
N LEU A 52 -34.29 -9.64 46.26
CA LEU A 52 -33.58 -10.21 47.40
C LEU A 52 -33.92 -11.70 47.52
N PHE A 53 -32.89 -12.55 47.52
CA PHE A 53 -33.03 -14.00 47.71
C PHE A 53 -33.05 -14.35 49.20
N THR A 54 -33.92 -15.28 49.59
CA THR A 54 -33.95 -15.84 50.95
C THR A 54 -34.00 -17.36 50.86
N VAL A 55 -33.04 -18.05 51.48
CA VAL A 55 -33.05 -19.52 51.60
C VAL A 55 -34.22 -19.95 52.48
N LYS A 56 -35.06 -20.88 52.00
CA LYS A 56 -36.21 -21.41 52.76
C LYS A 56 -36.01 -22.84 53.25
N LYS A 57 -35.24 -23.67 52.54
CA LYS A 57 -35.01 -25.06 52.92
C LYS A 57 -33.82 -25.67 52.20
N GLY A 58 -33.04 -26.50 52.90
CA GLY A 58 -32.11 -27.47 52.34
C GLY A 58 -30.68 -26.99 52.16
N HIS A 59 -29.73 -27.75 52.71
CA HIS A 59 -28.35 -27.76 52.22
C HIS A 59 -28.31 -28.42 50.83
N HIS A 60 -27.38 -28.01 49.97
CA HIS A 60 -27.17 -28.69 48.70
C HIS A 60 -26.50 -30.06 48.92
N ASN A 61 -26.98 -31.07 48.20
CA ASN A 61 -26.42 -32.43 48.20
C ASN A 61 -25.54 -32.69 46.96
N HIS A 62 -25.01 -31.62 46.38
CA HIS A 62 -24.09 -31.59 45.26
C HIS A 62 -23.20 -30.37 45.43
N HIS A 63 -22.01 -30.41 44.83
CA HIS A 63 -21.12 -29.25 44.83
C HIS A 63 -21.76 -28.05 44.11
N ALA A 64 -21.25 -26.87 44.45
CA ALA A 64 -21.56 -25.63 43.76
C ALA A 64 -21.28 -25.78 42.26
N MET A 65 -22.04 -25.04 41.45
CA MET A 65 -22.06 -25.15 40.00
C MET A 65 -21.11 -24.13 39.37
N ASP A 66 -20.03 -23.79 40.08
CA ASP A 66 -19.16 -22.65 39.79
C ASP A 66 -18.54 -22.79 38.40
N ASP A 67 -18.03 -23.98 38.04
CA ASP A 67 -17.62 -24.35 36.68
C ASP A 67 -18.66 -24.00 35.59
N GLN A 68 -19.95 -24.19 35.86
CA GLN A 68 -21.02 -23.89 34.91
C GLN A 68 -21.36 -22.40 34.85
N ILE A 69 -21.13 -21.67 35.94
CA ILE A 69 -21.33 -20.23 36.06
C ILE A 69 -20.17 -19.52 35.37
N GLU A 70 -18.94 -19.84 35.72
CA GLU A 70 -17.72 -19.25 35.16
C GLU A 70 -17.57 -19.59 33.67
N GLY A 71 -17.85 -20.83 33.27
CA GLY A 71 -17.90 -21.19 31.85
C GLY A 71 -19.00 -20.47 31.06
N ARG A 72 -20.06 -19.99 31.71
CA ARG A 72 -21.12 -19.17 31.08
C ARG A 72 -20.74 -17.69 31.02
N ASN A 73 -20.15 -17.17 32.10
CA ASN A 73 -19.63 -15.81 32.18
C ASN A 73 -18.54 -15.59 31.12
N PHE A 74 -17.57 -16.50 31.03
CA PHE A 74 -16.50 -16.42 30.03
C PHE A 74 -17.04 -16.57 28.60
N LYS A 75 -18.01 -17.45 28.34
CA LYS A 75 -18.71 -17.50 27.03
C LYS A 75 -19.41 -16.19 26.67
N ARG A 76 -19.99 -15.48 27.64
CA ARG A 76 -20.60 -14.16 27.42
C ARG A 76 -19.54 -13.12 27.06
N ILE A 77 -18.43 -13.08 27.78
CA ILE A 77 -17.29 -12.17 27.51
C ILE A 77 -16.71 -12.45 26.12
N LEU A 78 -16.46 -13.72 25.77
CA LEU A 78 -16.02 -14.12 24.43
C LEU A 78 -17.01 -13.71 23.33
N MET A 79 -18.32 -13.79 23.59
CA MET A 79 -19.36 -13.36 22.64
C MET A 79 -19.36 -11.84 22.45
N GLU A 80 -19.33 -11.06 23.53
CA GLU A 80 -19.25 -9.59 23.49
C GLU A 80 -17.97 -9.12 22.76
N ALA A 81 -16.83 -9.79 22.99
CA ALA A 81 -15.60 -9.56 22.25
C ALA A 81 -15.72 -9.93 20.76
N CYS A 82 -16.29 -11.10 20.43
CA CYS A 82 -16.50 -11.51 19.02
C CYS A 82 -17.38 -10.54 18.22
N PHE A 83 -18.23 -9.75 18.89
CA PHE A 83 -19.07 -8.73 18.27
C PHE A 83 -18.35 -7.40 18.02
N ARG A 84 -17.33 -7.07 18.81
CA ARG A 84 -16.68 -5.74 18.83
C ARG A 84 -15.23 -5.75 18.33
N GLU A 85 -14.48 -6.80 18.62
CA GLU A 85 -13.04 -6.86 18.38
C GLU A 85 -12.70 -7.45 17.01
N LYS A 86 -11.73 -6.82 16.32
CA LYS A 86 -11.05 -7.34 15.13
C LYS A 86 -9.97 -8.38 15.51
N GLY A 87 -9.35 -9.04 14.52
CA GLY A 87 -8.21 -9.94 14.73
C GLY A 87 -8.59 -11.42 14.96
N ASP A 88 -7.60 -12.31 15.11
CA ASP A 88 -7.83 -13.75 15.18
C ASP A 88 -8.58 -14.20 16.46
N LEU A 89 -9.40 -15.24 16.32
CA LEU A 89 -10.23 -15.76 17.41
C LEU A 89 -9.44 -16.47 18.50
N LYS A 90 -8.25 -17.05 18.20
CA LYS A 90 -7.37 -17.64 19.22
C LYS A 90 -6.69 -16.53 20.03
N SER A 91 -6.20 -15.48 19.39
CA SER A 91 -5.61 -14.32 20.09
C SER A 91 -6.61 -13.64 21.03
N ILE A 92 -7.86 -13.46 20.59
CA ILE A 92 -8.94 -12.92 21.44
C ILE A 92 -9.25 -13.86 22.60
N TYR A 93 -9.38 -15.17 22.33
CA TYR A 93 -9.61 -16.16 23.36
C TYR A 93 -8.49 -16.16 24.40
N ASP A 94 -7.21 -16.17 23.99
CA ASP A 94 -6.06 -16.27 24.89
C ASP A 94 -5.93 -15.03 25.78
N ARG A 95 -6.07 -13.83 25.19
CA ARG A 95 -6.06 -12.56 25.92
C ARG A 95 -7.16 -12.49 26.98
N LEU A 96 -8.37 -12.94 26.64
CA LEU A 96 -9.50 -12.96 27.57
C LEU A 96 -9.41 -14.09 28.60
N ALA A 97 -8.82 -15.24 28.24
CA ALA A 97 -8.60 -16.36 29.14
C ALA A 97 -7.65 -16.00 30.30
N MET A 98 -6.59 -15.23 30.02
CA MET A 98 -5.68 -14.73 31.06
C MET A 98 -6.40 -13.87 32.11
N GLY A 99 -7.40 -13.09 31.70
CA GLY A 99 -8.23 -12.29 32.62
C GLY A 99 -9.42 -13.03 33.24
N ASN A 100 -9.70 -14.27 32.84
CA ASN A 100 -10.90 -15.04 33.23
C ASN A 100 -10.54 -16.52 33.44
N VAL A 101 -9.52 -16.79 34.26
CA VAL A 101 -8.88 -18.11 34.40
C VAL A 101 -9.89 -19.23 34.72
N GLU A 102 -10.74 -19.03 35.73
CA GLU A 102 -11.75 -20.03 36.16
C GLU A 102 -12.68 -20.43 35.01
N GLY A 103 -13.18 -19.46 34.24
CA GLY A 103 -14.03 -19.72 33.08
C GLY A 103 -13.28 -20.35 31.90
N ALA A 104 -11.97 -20.08 31.77
CA ALA A 104 -11.13 -20.65 30.72
C ALA A 104 -10.72 -22.11 30.99
N LEU A 105 -10.56 -22.51 32.27
CA LEU A 105 -10.32 -23.90 32.67
C LEU A 105 -11.44 -24.85 32.19
N VAL A 106 -12.68 -24.34 32.18
CA VAL A 106 -13.91 -25.11 31.88
C VAL A 106 -14.45 -24.89 30.45
N VAL A 107 -13.92 -23.92 29.70
CA VAL A 107 -14.28 -23.65 28.29
C VAL A 107 -13.02 -23.57 27.44
N PRO A 108 -12.35 -24.69 27.13
CA PRO A 108 -11.17 -24.70 26.27
C PRO A 108 -11.51 -24.22 24.85
N TYR A 109 -10.58 -23.51 24.20
CA TYR A 109 -10.77 -22.87 22.88
C TYR A 109 -11.48 -23.77 21.85
N ASN A 110 -11.03 -25.02 21.70
CA ASN A 110 -11.60 -25.95 20.71
C ASN A 110 -13.09 -26.27 20.96
N SER A 111 -13.59 -26.14 22.19
CA SER A 111 -15.01 -26.31 22.53
C SER A 111 -15.89 -25.10 22.17
N VAL A 112 -15.29 -23.92 22.01
CA VAL A 112 -16.01 -22.64 21.83
C VAL A 112 -15.69 -21.96 20.49
N ARG A 113 -14.63 -22.35 19.77
CA ARG A 113 -14.21 -21.82 18.46
C ARG A 113 -15.36 -21.69 17.47
N SER A 114 -16.16 -22.75 17.30
CA SER A 114 -17.31 -22.75 16.38
C SER A 114 -18.44 -21.82 16.82
N SER A 115 -18.57 -21.55 18.12
CA SER A 115 -19.50 -20.56 18.68
C SER A 115 -18.97 -19.15 18.47
N MET A 116 -17.69 -18.89 18.74
CA MET A 116 -17.02 -17.61 18.47
C MET A 116 -17.12 -17.22 16.98
N GLN A 117 -16.84 -18.15 16.08
CA GLN A 117 -17.04 -17.96 14.64
C GLN A 117 -18.50 -17.62 14.29
N ARG A 118 -19.48 -18.25 14.96
CA ARG A 118 -20.90 -17.98 14.73
C ARG A 118 -21.32 -16.61 15.24
N TRP A 119 -20.86 -16.23 16.44
CA TRP A 119 -21.10 -14.92 17.05
C TRP A 119 -20.53 -13.78 16.20
N ARG A 120 -19.27 -13.90 15.76
CA ARG A 120 -18.68 -12.92 14.83
C ARG A 120 -19.40 -12.88 13.48
N ARG A 121 -19.91 -14.01 12.98
CA ARG A 121 -20.71 -14.03 11.74
C ARG A 121 -22.10 -13.41 11.92
N SER A 122 -22.72 -13.51 13.10
CA SER A 122 -24.04 -12.91 13.35
C SER A 122 -24.05 -11.38 13.42
N THR A 123 -22.88 -10.74 13.53
CA THR A 123 -22.74 -9.27 13.43
C THR A 123 -22.27 -8.81 12.05
N ARG A 124 -22.16 -9.70 11.05
CA ARG A 124 -21.73 -9.39 9.68
C ARG A 124 -22.87 -9.66 8.69
N PRO A 125 -22.95 -8.94 7.55
CA PRO A 125 -23.88 -9.30 6.50
C PRO A 125 -23.58 -10.70 5.95
N ARG A 126 -24.56 -11.29 5.28
CA ARG A 126 -24.35 -12.53 4.51
C ARG A 126 -23.22 -12.31 3.49
N ILE A 127 -22.45 -13.35 3.20
CA ILE A 127 -21.42 -13.28 2.15
C ILE A 127 -22.13 -13.07 0.80
N PRO A 128 -21.80 -12.02 0.02
CA PRO A 128 -22.39 -11.80 -1.28
C PRO A 128 -21.99 -12.87 -2.30
N VAL A 129 -22.85 -13.10 -3.29
CA VAL A 129 -22.62 -14.09 -4.34
C VAL A 129 -21.64 -13.57 -5.40
N ASP A 130 -21.83 -12.34 -5.82
CA ASP A 130 -21.10 -11.62 -6.88
C ASP A 130 -20.87 -10.14 -6.48
N LEU A 131 -20.24 -9.34 -7.35
CA LEU A 131 -19.97 -7.92 -7.05
C LEU A 131 -21.24 -7.06 -7.05
N GLU A 132 -22.27 -7.41 -7.83
CA GLU A 132 -23.53 -6.67 -7.82
C GLU A 132 -24.29 -6.87 -6.51
N ASP A 133 -24.23 -8.09 -5.98
CA ASP A 133 -24.79 -8.46 -4.69
C ASP A 133 -24.06 -7.81 -3.53
N LEU A 134 -22.75 -7.61 -3.66
CA LEU A 134 -21.97 -6.79 -2.72
C LEU A 134 -22.40 -5.31 -2.81
N SER A 135 -22.54 -4.76 -4.02
CA SER A 135 -23.04 -3.38 -4.24
C SER A 135 -24.37 -3.15 -3.53
N ARG A 136 -25.37 -4.02 -3.78
CA ARG A 136 -26.69 -3.93 -3.12
C ARG A 136 -26.60 -3.96 -1.60
N VAL A 137 -25.71 -4.77 -1.00
CA VAL A 137 -25.52 -4.81 0.46
C VAL A 137 -24.93 -3.50 0.98
N LEU A 138 -23.96 -2.90 0.27
CA LEU A 138 -23.33 -1.64 0.65
C LEU A 138 -24.28 -0.44 0.48
N GLU A 139 -25.08 -0.42 -0.59
CA GLU A 139 -26.08 0.60 -0.91
C GLU A 139 -27.19 0.71 0.14
N THR A 140 -27.51 -0.36 0.88
CA THR A 140 -28.55 -0.32 1.92
C THR A 140 -28.28 0.68 3.04
N GLY A 141 -27.02 1.05 3.29
CA GLY A 141 -26.62 1.86 4.44
C GLY A 141 -26.75 1.16 5.81
N GLU A 142 -27.26 -0.09 5.87
CA GLU A 142 -27.38 -0.86 7.12
C GLU A 142 -26.03 -1.16 7.78
N TRP A 143 -24.95 -1.12 7.01
CA TRP A 143 -23.60 -1.52 7.43
C TRP A 143 -22.54 -0.43 7.19
N PRO A 144 -22.63 0.76 7.82
CA PRO A 144 -21.73 1.89 7.56
C PRO A 144 -20.24 1.54 7.65
N ARG A 145 -19.85 0.65 8.57
CA ARG A 145 -18.47 0.18 8.75
C ARG A 145 -17.87 -0.59 7.55
N TYR A 146 -18.66 -0.84 6.50
CA TYR A 146 -18.21 -1.43 5.23
C TYR A 146 -18.39 -0.50 4.02
N SER A 147 -19.05 0.66 4.18
CA SER A 147 -19.33 1.61 3.10
C SER A 147 -18.87 3.04 3.38
N GLN A 148 -18.42 3.35 4.60
CA GLN A 148 -17.98 4.67 5.05
C GLN A 148 -16.57 4.61 5.65
N CYS A 149 -15.85 5.71 5.48
CA CYS A 149 -14.58 6.02 6.13
C CYS A 149 -14.75 7.31 6.97
N ASN A 150 -13.65 7.81 7.54
CA ASN A 150 -13.59 9.19 7.99
C ASN A 150 -13.96 10.11 6.80
N GLU A 151 -14.62 11.23 7.07
CA GLU A 151 -15.02 12.19 6.03
C GLU A 151 -16.00 11.66 4.95
N GLY A 152 -16.75 10.58 5.25
CA GLY A 152 -17.98 10.24 4.53
C GLY A 152 -17.98 8.87 3.83
N LEU A 153 -18.58 8.81 2.64
CA LEU A 153 -18.70 7.56 1.89
C LEU A 153 -17.32 7.10 1.39
N PHE A 154 -17.06 5.81 1.51
CA PHE A 154 -15.90 5.14 0.91
C PHE A 154 -16.32 4.28 -0.28
N PHE A 155 -17.50 3.64 -0.20
CA PHE A 155 -18.11 3.01 -1.36
C PHE A 155 -18.70 4.09 -2.28
N SER A 156 -18.25 4.12 -3.53
CA SER A 156 -18.64 5.14 -4.52
C SER A 156 -19.69 4.61 -5.50
N GLY A 157 -19.47 3.43 -6.10
CA GLY A 157 -20.44 2.86 -7.03
C GLY A 157 -20.03 1.58 -7.73
N LEU A 158 -20.88 1.14 -8.66
CA LEU A 158 -20.75 -0.07 -9.47
C LEU A 158 -20.85 0.29 -10.95
N VAL A 159 -19.85 -0.11 -11.74
CA VAL A 159 -19.86 0.00 -13.21
C VAL A 159 -19.98 -1.38 -13.85
N ARG A 160 -20.56 -1.41 -15.06
CA ARG A 160 -20.74 -2.62 -15.87
C ARG A 160 -20.28 -2.38 -17.30
N ALA A 161 -19.54 -3.33 -17.85
CA ALA A 161 -19.19 -3.40 -19.27
C ALA A 161 -19.00 -4.87 -19.66
N ASP A 162 -19.15 -5.21 -20.95
CA ASP A 162 -18.84 -6.55 -21.49
C ASP A 162 -19.38 -7.78 -20.73
N GLY A 163 -20.49 -7.63 -19.98
CA GLY A 163 -21.07 -8.69 -19.14
C GLY A 163 -20.40 -8.89 -17.77
N HIS A 164 -19.56 -7.93 -17.36
CA HIS A 164 -18.73 -7.95 -16.17
C HIS A 164 -18.91 -6.67 -15.34
N SER A 165 -18.72 -6.82 -14.02
CA SER A 165 -18.85 -5.74 -13.04
C SER A 165 -17.49 -5.30 -12.50
N ALA A 166 -17.42 -4.01 -12.14
CA ALA A 166 -16.37 -3.48 -11.27
C ALA A 166 -16.94 -2.57 -10.18
N LEU A 167 -16.48 -2.75 -8.95
CA LEU A 167 -16.97 -2.07 -7.76
C LEU A 167 -15.91 -1.07 -7.26
N ILE A 168 -16.29 0.20 -7.14
CA ILE A 168 -15.37 1.33 -6.96
C ILE A 168 -15.47 1.87 -5.54
N PHE A 169 -14.32 1.97 -4.88
CA PHE A 169 -14.14 2.58 -3.57
C PHE A 169 -13.18 3.76 -3.68
N GLY A 170 -13.56 4.89 -3.10
CA GLY A 170 -12.84 6.14 -3.06
C GLY A 170 -13.71 7.22 -2.43
N ASN A 171 -13.14 7.99 -1.50
CA ASN A 171 -13.87 9.05 -0.80
C ASN A 171 -13.73 10.37 -1.57
N GLU A 172 -14.85 11.00 -1.92
CA GLU A 172 -14.88 12.18 -2.79
C GLU A 172 -14.15 13.39 -2.18
N GLN A 173 -14.33 13.64 -0.87
CA GLN A 173 -13.65 14.72 -0.15
C GLN A 173 -12.14 14.50 -0.14
N PHE A 174 -11.68 13.29 0.20
CA PHE A 174 -10.27 12.93 0.22
C PHE A 174 -9.63 13.04 -1.17
N VAL A 175 -10.26 12.49 -2.21
CA VAL A 175 -9.82 12.61 -3.61
C VAL A 175 -9.73 14.08 -4.04
N GLY A 176 -10.63 14.94 -3.55
CA GLY A 176 -10.65 16.38 -3.78
C GLY A 176 -9.37 17.12 -3.35
N ASN A 177 -8.54 16.55 -2.48
CA ASN A 177 -7.25 17.12 -2.09
C ASN A 177 -6.14 16.92 -3.14
N PHE A 178 -6.33 16.00 -4.10
CA PHE A 178 -5.31 15.60 -5.07
C PHE A 178 -5.46 16.26 -6.46
N ARG A 179 -6.29 17.30 -6.57
CA ARG A 179 -6.65 17.95 -7.86
C ARG A 179 -5.47 18.48 -8.68
N GLU A 180 -4.42 18.94 -8.01
CA GLU A 180 -3.20 19.44 -8.65
C GLU A 180 -2.08 18.41 -8.75
N SER A 181 -2.33 17.16 -8.35
CA SER A 181 -1.33 16.10 -8.37
C SER A 181 -0.75 15.91 -9.77
N GLN A 182 0.58 15.83 -9.83
CA GLN A 182 1.28 15.69 -11.11
C GLN A 182 1.47 14.23 -11.51
N TYR A 183 1.37 13.30 -10.56
CA TYR A 183 1.72 11.90 -10.72
C TYR A 183 0.66 10.99 -10.12
N THR A 184 0.17 10.08 -10.95
CA THR A 184 -0.77 9.04 -10.56
C THR A 184 -0.18 7.67 -10.85
N PHE A 185 -0.18 6.78 -9.86
CA PHE A 185 0.26 5.39 -10.04
C PHE A 185 -0.92 4.44 -10.09
N ILE A 186 -0.88 3.45 -10.98
CA ILE A 186 -1.96 2.47 -11.17
C ILE A 186 -1.36 1.06 -11.29
N ASP A 187 -1.80 0.14 -10.43
CA ASP A 187 -1.32 -1.25 -10.35
C ASP A 187 -2.39 -2.19 -9.80
N GLY A 188 -2.30 -3.48 -10.14
CA GLY A 188 -3.28 -4.50 -9.80
C GLY A 188 -2.72 -5.59 -8.89
N THR A 189 -3.41 -5.89 -7.78
CA THR A 189 -3.02 -6.96 -6.85
C THR A 189 -3.95 -8.17 -6.88
N PHE A 190 -3.35 -9.36 -6.85
CA PHE A 190 -4.01 -10.66 -6.98
C PHE A 190 -4.04 -11.48 -5.68
N LYS A 191 -3.06 -11.28 -4.78
CA LYS A 191 -2.88 -12.13 -3.57
C LYS A 191 -3.96 -11.88 -2.50
N ALA A 192 -4.51 -10.66 -2.45
CA ALA A 192 -5.55 -10.23 -1.51
C ALA A 192 -7.01 -10.43 -1.99
N VAL A 193 -7.24 -11.12 -3.12
CA VAL A 193 -8.58 -11.27 -3.74
C VAL A 193 -9.42 -12.36 -3.02
N PRO A 194 -10.61 -12.06 -2.48
CA PRO A 194 -11.52 -13.04 -1.88
C PRO A 194 -11.99 -14.13 -2.85
N ARG A 195 -12.32 -15.31 -2.31
CA ARG A 195 -12.95 -16.38 -3.09
C ARG A 195 -14.46 -16.17 -3.32
N ARG A 196 -15.12 -15.36 -2.48
CA ARG A 196 -16.55 -15.02 -2.56
C ARG A 196 -16.81 -13.60 -2.00
N PRO A 197 -17.43 -12.68 -2.78
CA PRO A 197 -17.67 -12.80 -4.21
C PRO A 197 -16.34 -13.00 -4.98
N GLY A 198 -16.39 -13.72 -6.09
CA GLY A 198 -15.19 -14.04 -6.88
C GLY A 198 -14.92 -12.98 -7.93
N PHE A 199 -13.77 -12.31 -7.87
CA PHE A 199 -13.32 -11.36 -8.89
C PHE A 199 -11.85 -11.63 -9.27
N SER A 200 -11.28 -10.87 -10.22
CA SER A 200 -9.96 -11.16 -10.80
C SER A 200 -8.80 -10.38 -10.17
N GLN A 201 -9.01 -9.13 -9.79
CA GLN A 201 -7.99 -8.26 -9.18
C GLN A 201 -8.61 -7.15 -8.32
N ILE A 202 -7.79 -6.59 -7.43
CA ILE A 202 -8.01 -5.24 -6.89
C ILE A 202 -7.08 -4.30 -7.67
N LEU A 203 -7.65 -3.41 -8.48
CA LEU A 203 -6.89 -2.30 -9.06
C LEU A 203 -6.81 -1.19 -8.01
N THR A 204 -5.62 -0.67 -7.73
CA THR A 204 -5.42 0.46 -6.83
C THR A 204 -4.85 1.65 -7.60
N ILE A 205 -5.32 2.85 -7.27
CA ILE A 205 -4.84 4.11 -7.84
C ILE A 205 -4.29 4.97 -6.71
N PHE A 206 -3.09 5.52 -6.90
CA PHE A 206 -2.44 6.46 -5.99
C PHE A 206 -2.27 7.82 -6.65
N ALA A 207 -2.36 8.88 -5.86
CA ALA A 207 -1.92 10.22 -6.25
C ALA A 207 -0.83 10.73 -5.29
N ILE A 208 0.05 11.62 -5.78
CA ILE A 208 1.06 12.27 -4.94
C ILE A 208 0.53 13.60 -4.38
N CYS A 209 0.72 13.83 -3.08
CA CYS A 209 0.62 15.15 -2.46
C CYS A 209 1.82 15.35 -1.52
N MET A 210 2.46 16.53 -1.57
CA MET A 210 3.62 16.88 -0.74
C MET A 210 4.74 15.80 -0.75
N ASP A 211 5.10 15.30 -1.94
CA ASP A 211 6.06 14.20 -2.19
C ASP A 211 5.70 12.81 -1.59
N HIS A 212 4.50 12.66 -1.03
CA HIS A 212 3.98 11.39 -0.49
C HIS A 212 2.85 10.84 -1.37
N ALA A 213 2.80 9.52 -1.59
CA ALA A 213 1.76 8.90 -2.41
C ALA A 213 0.69 8.23 -1.55
N PHE A 214 -0.57 8.58 -1.83
CA PHE A 214 -1.75 8.14 -1.07
C PHE A 214 -2.64 7.24 -1.93
N PRO A 215 -3.16 6.11 -1.41
CA PRO A 215 -4.17 5.33 -2.10
C PRO A 215 -5.48 6.13 -2.13
N ILE A 216 -5.95 6.47 -3.32
CA ILE A 216 -7.17 7.28 -3.52
C ILE A 216 -8.34 6.46 -4.07
N PHE A 217 -8.06 5.35 -4.76
CA PHE A 217 -9.09 4.40 -5.19
C PHE A 217 -8.67 2.95 -5.00
N HIS A 218 -9.64 2.11 -4.61
CA HIS A 218 -9.57 0.65 -4.69
C HIS A 218 -10.75 0.14 -5.51
N ILE A 219 -10.49 -0.70 -6.50
CA ILE A 219 -11.50 -1.10 -7.48
C ILE A 219 -11.47 -2.62 -7.65
N PHE A 220 -12.55 -3.30 -7.28
CA PHE A 220 -12.67 -4.76 -7.44
C PHE A 220 -13.15 -5.05 -8.86
N MET A 221 -12.40 -5.82 -9.65
CA MET A 221 -12.70 -6.05 -11.06
C MET A 221 -12.88 -7.53 -11.38
N GLU A 222 -14.03 -7.93 -11.91
CA GLU A 222 -14.29 -9.32 -12.34
C GLU A 222 -13.40 -9.77 -13.49
N ARG A 223 -12.99 -8.84 -14.36
CA ARG A 223 -12.11 -9.07 -15.50
C ARG A 223 -11.15 -7.91 -15.74
N ARG A 224 -10.16 -8.16 -16.59
CA ARG A 224 -9.09 -7.23 -17.01
C ARG A 224 -9.27 -6.89 -18.49
N THR A 225 -10.46 -6.44 -18.83
CA THR A 225 -10.89 -6.20 -20.22
C THR A 225 -10.92 -4.72 -20.54
N ARG A 226 -10.58 -4.40 -21.79
CA ARG A 226 -10.56 -3.04 -22.33
C ARG A 226 -11.85 -2.25 -22.02
N PRO A 227 -13.09 -2.80 -22.22
CA PRO A 227 -14.32 -2.06 -21.99
C PRO A 227 -14.61 -1.82 -20.50
N LEU A 228 -14.24 -2.76 -19.62
CA LEU A 228 -14.41 -2.58 -18.17
C LEU A 228 -13.49 -1.48 -17.62
N TYR A 229 -12.24 -1.40 -18.10
CA TYR A 229 -11.38 -0.24 -17.80
C TYR A 229 -11.97 1.07 -18.32
N ASP A 230 -12.51 1.10 -19.55
CA ASP A 230 -13.15 2.33 -20.06
C ASP A 230 -14.33 2.77 -19.19
N ALA A 231 -15.18 1.83 -18.77
CA ALA A 231 -16.30 2.14 -17.88
C ALA A 231 -15.83 2.65 -16.50
N ILE A 232 -14.79 2.05 -15.93
CA ILE A 232 -14.16 2.49 -14.67
C ILE A 232 -13.64 3.93 -14.82
N PHE A 233 -12.76 4.19 -15.79
CA PHE A 233 -12.12 5.50 -15.90
C PHE A 233 -13.10 6.59 -16.34
N THR A 234 -14.11 6.26 -17.16
CA THR A 234 -15.21 7.19 -17.49
C THR A 234 -16.01 7.56 -16.24
N TYR A 235 -16.30 6.59 -15.37
CA TYR A 235 -16.97 6.85 -14.08
C TYR A 235 -16.09 7.73 -13.19
N LEU A 236 -14.80 7.43 -13.05
CA LEU A 236 -13.89 8.24 -12.24
C LEU A 236 -13.83 9.69 -12.73
N SER A 237 -13.67 9.93 -14.04
CA SER A 237 -13.66 11.27 -14.63
C SER A 237 -14.98 12.02 -14.52
N GLY A 238 -16.12 11.31 -14.45
CA GLY A 238 -17.45 11.91 -14.33
C GLY A 238 -17.94 12.10 -12.90
N THR A 239 -17.36 11.40 -11.91
CA THR A 239 -17.78 11.45 -10.50
C THR A 239 -16.81 12.26 -9.63
N PHE A 240 -15.50 12.22 -9.90
CA PHE A 240 -14.50 12.84 -9.03
C PHE A 240 -13.95 14.13 -9.65
N ASP A 241 -14.64 15.23 -9.36
CA ASP A 241 -14.34 16.55 -9.90
C ASP A 241 -12.90 16.98 -9.57
N GLY A 242 -12.06 16.92 -10.61
CA GLY A 242 -10.65 17.27 -10.56
C GLY A 242 -9.67 16.11 -10.44
N PHE A 243 -10.07 14.85 -10.63
CA PHE A 243 -9.13 13.75 -10.91
C PHE A 243 -8.45 13.95 -12.29
N ARG A 244 -7.44 14.84 -12.33
CA ARG A 244 -6.68 15.24 -13.52
C ARG A 244 -5.26 14.68 -13.44
N ASN A 245 -4.94 13.76 -14.32
CA ASN A 245 -3.64 13.11 -14.33
C ASN A 245 -2.69 13.80 -15.34
N LYS A 246 -1.62 14.45 -14.86
CA LYS A 246 -0.58 15.02 -15.74
C LYS A 246 0.40 13.94 -16.23
N THR A 247 0.88 13.10 -15.32
CA THR A 247 1.69 11.90 -15.60
C THR A 247 1.03 10.68 -14.97
N ILE A 248 0.83 9.61 -15.74
CA ILE A 248 0.28 8.34 -15.26
C ILE A 248 1.38 7.29 -15.35
N ILE A 249 1.71 6.64 -14.25
CA ILE A 249 2.71 5.56 -14.17
C ILE A 249 1.98 4.25 -13.89
N THR A 250 2.14 3.26 -14.76
CA THR A 250 1.46 1.97 -14.61
C THR A 250 2.32 0.81 -15.11
N ASP A 251 1.80 -0.42 -15.07
CA ASP A 251 2.46 -1.58 -15.66
C ASP A 251 2.28 -1.60 -17.19
N TYR A 252 2.55 -2.74 -17.83
CA TYR A 252 2.44 -2.89 -19.28
C TYR A 252 1.17 -3.66 -19.71
N GLU A 253 0.14 -3.72 -18.86
CA GLU A 253 -1.11 -4.39 -19.22
C GLU A 253 -1.81 -3.67 -20.38
N SER A 254 -1.88 -4.33 -21.53
CA SER A 254 -2.32 -3.70 -22.78
C SER A 254 -3.77 -3.19 -22.74
N ALA A 255 -4.64 -3.80 -21.94
CA ALA A 255 -6.03 -3.35 -21.78
C ALA A 255 -6.13 -2.03 -20.98
N LEU A 256 -5.40 -1.95 -19.87
CA LEU A 256 -5.27 -0.76 -19.03
C LEU A 256 -4.58 0.39 -19.78
N VAL A 257 -3.41 0.14 -20.37
CA VAL A 257 -2.64 1.11 -21.15
C VAL A 257 -3.46 1.72 -22.30
N ALA A 258 -4.23 0.90 -23.01
CA ALA A 258 -5.10 1.39 -24.08
C ALA A 258 -6.29 2.23 -23.56
N SER A 259 -6.74 2.02 -22.31
CA SER A 259 -7.77 2.84 -21.66
C SER A 259 -7.24 4.21 -21.28
N LEU A 260 -6.08 4.24 -20.64
CA LEU A 260 -5.45 5.47 -20.21
C LEU A 260 -5.11 6.37 -21.40
N ARG A 261 -4.59 5.80 -22.51
CA ARG A 261 -4.35 6.54 -23.76
C ARG A 261 -5.63 7.11 -24.40
N ALA A 262 -6.78 6.45 -24.24
CA ALA A 262 -8.02 6.88 -24.88
C ALA A 262 -8.76 7.95 -24.06
N LEU A 263 -8.75 7.84 -22.73
CA LEU A 263 -9.47 8.73 -21.82
C LEU A 263 -8.62 9.89 -21.28
N TYR A 264 -7.29 9.73 -21.26
CA TYR A 264 -6.34 10.77 -20.86
C TYR A 264 -5.31 11.01 -21.98
N PRO A 265 -5.72 11.45 -23.19
CA PRO A 265 -4.82 11.61 -24.33
C PRO A 265 -3.74 12.69 -24.09
N ASP A 266 -4.01 13.69 -23.27
CA ASP A 266 -3.08 14.76 -22.89
C ASP A 266 -2.11 14.36 -21.77
N ALA A 267 -2.30 13.20 -21.13
CA ALA A 267 -1.47 12.73 -20.03
C ALA A 267 -0.19 12.05 -20.53
N SER A 268 0.93 12.32 -19.86
CA SER A 268 2.18 11.60 -20.04
C SER A 268 2.04 10.18 -19.46
N LEU A 269 1.59 9.22 -20.28
CA LEU A 269 1.53 7.81 -19.88
C LEU A 269 2.93 7.17 -19.94
N LYS A 270 3.37 6.67 -18.79
CA LYS A 270 4.69 6.06 -18.57
C LYS A 270 4.55 4.66 -18.00
N GLY A 271 5.41 3.77 -18.48
CA GLY A 271 5.53 2.43 -17.94
C GLY A 271 6.50 2.40 -16.75
N CYS A 272 6.19 1.60 -15.74
CA CYS A 272 7.03 1.42 -14.56
C CYS A 272 8.38 0.79 -14.95
N PHE A 273 9.48 1.39 -14.47
CA PHE A 273 10.85 0.89 -14.69
C PHE A 273 11.06 -0.51 -14.08
N PHE A 274 10.47 -0.77 -12.91
CA PHE A 274 10.54 -2.08 -12.26
C PHE A 274 9.90 -3.17 -13.12
N HIS A 275 8.66 -2.94 -13.59
CA HIS A 275 7.93 -3.88 -14.44
C HIS A 275 8.61 -4.08 -15.81
N PHE A 276 9.30 -3.07 -16.35
CA PHE A 276 10.12 -3.19 -17.56
C PHE A 276 11.29 -4.17 -17.34
N CYS A 277 12.08 -3.96 -16.30
CA CYS A 277 13.19 -4.84 -15.95
C CYS A 277 12.71 -6.26 -15.62
N GLN A 278 11.60 -6.40 -14.89
CA GLN A 278 11.00 -7.71 -14.57
C GLN A 278 10.51 -8.44 -15.83
N ALA A 279 9.89 -7.74 -16.79
CA ALA A 279 9.47 -8.34 -18.06
C ALA A 279 10.66 -8.76 -18.94
N LEU A 280 11.74 -7.96 -18.95
CA LEU A 280 12.99 -8.34 -19.59
C LEU A 280 13.64 -9.56 -18.92
N LEU A 281 13.75 -9.60 -17.59
CA LEU A 281 14.31 -10.74 -16.86
C LEU A 281 13.51 -12.02 -17.13
N ARG A 282 12.17 -11.94 -17.06
CA ARG A 282 11.26 -13.07 -17.37
C ARG A 282 11.54 -13.63 -18.77
N GLN A 283 11.62 -12.78 -19.79
CA GLN A 283 11.91 -13.25 -21.15
C GLN A 283 13.34 -13.81 -21.28
N ALA A 284 14.33 -13.22 -20.60
CA ALA A 284 15.69 -13.75 -20.56
C ALA A 284 15.75 -15.15 -19.90
N LYS A 285 14.91 -15.41 -18.90
CA LYS A 285 14.71 -16.73 -18.29
C LYS A 285 14.09 -17.71 -19.29
N THR A 286 12.97 -17.34 -19.91
CA THR A 286 12.24 -18.16 -20.90
C THR A 286 13.10 -18.54 -22.11
N LEU A 287 13.93 -17.63 -22.62
CA LEU A 287 14.85 -17.89 -23.73
C LEU A 287 16.16 -18.60 -23.30
N GLY A 288 16.30 -18.95 -22.01
CA GLY A 288 17.47 -19.64 -21.49
C GLY A 288 18.74 -18.79 -21.44
N VAL A 289 18.64 -17.46 -21.58
CA VAL A 289 19.79 -16.53 -21.50
C VAL A 289 20.37 -16.55 -20.09
N LEU A 290 19.54 -16.44 -19.05
CA LEU A 290 20.01 -16.45 -17.65
C LEU A 290 20.81 -17.72 -17.30
N ARG A 291 20.39 -18.87 -17.83
CA ARG A 291 21.10 -20.15 -17.66
C ARG A 291 22.47 -20.13 -18.34
N GLN A 292 22.58 -19.53 -19.52
CA GLN A 292 23.82 -19.46 -20.30
C GLN A 292 24.80 -18.41 -19.75
N ILE A 293 24.32 -17.32 -19.16
CA ILE A 293 25.18 -16.28 -18.54
C ILE A 293 25.47 -16.54 -17.05
N ARG A 294 25.12 -17.71 -16.50
CA ARG A 294 25.36 -18.03 -15.09
C ARG A 294 26.86 -18.03 -14.79
N GLY A 295 27.31 -17.14 -13.91
CA GLY A 295 28.72 -16.88 -13.63
C GLY A 295 29.44 -15.99 -14.67
N HIS A 296 28.81 -15.66 -15.79
CA HIS A 296 29.41 -14.85 -16.84
C HIS A 296 29.22 -13.35 -16.58
N ILE A 297 30.22 -12.71 -15.96
CA ILE A 297 30.19 -11.29 -15.56
C ILE A 297 29.78 -10.37 -16.72
N ASN A 298 30.37 -10.52 -17.92
CA ASN A 298 30.03 -9.66 -19.06
C ASN A 298 28.62 -9.93 -19.62
N GLY A 299 28.10 -11.16 -19.54
CA GLY A 299 26.71 -11.46 -19.88
C GLY A 299 25.71 -10.79 -18.93
N ARG A 300 26.00 -10.81 -17.61
CA ARG A 300 25.24 -10.03 -16.61
C ARG A 300 25.30 -8.52 -16.88
N LYS A 301 26.48 -7.97 -17.20
CA LYS A 301 26.63 -6.57 -17.60
C LYS A 301 25.83 -6.25 -18.86
N LEU A 302 25.81 -7.14 -19.86
CA LEU A 302 25.05 -6.96 -21.10
C LEU A 302 23.54 -6.94 -20.85
N LEU A 303 23.01 -7.88 -20.05
CA LEU A 303 21.61 -7.87 -19.61
C LEU A 303 21.24 -6.55 -18.91
N ARG A 304 22.10 -6.05 -18.03
CA ARG A 304 21.93 -4.78 -17.32
C ARG A 304 21.97 -3.56 -18.26
N LYS A 305 22.67 -3.62 -19.40
CA LYS A 305 22.57 -2.58 -20.44
C LYS A 305 21.18 -2.57 -21.10
N TYR A 306 20.51 -3.70 -21.27
CA TYR A 306 19.11 -3.72 -21.75
C TYR A 306 18.16 -3.05 -20.75
N TYR A 307 18.34 -3.26 -19.44
CA TYR A 307 17.60 -2.52 -18.41
C TYR A 307 17.86 -1.01 -18.51
N ALA A 308 19.13 -0.61 -18.69
CA ALA A 308 19.55 0.78 -18.80
C ALA A 308 18.97 1.54 -20.01
N LEU A 309 18.40 0.86 -21.02
CA LEU A 309 17.73 1.52 -22.15
C LEU A 309 16.57 2.42 -21.70
N ALA A 310 15.86 2.05 -20.63
CA ALA A 310 14.79 2.88 -20.06
C ALA A 310 15.32 4.15 -19.38
N LEU A 311 16.61 4.21 -19.04
CA LEU A 311 17.24 5.37 -18.40
C LEU A 311 17.77 6.40 -19.41
N LEU A 312 17.67 6.14 -20.72
CA LEU A 312 18.16 7.02 -21.78
C LEU A 312 17.06 7.95 -22.34
N PRO A 313 17.44 9.14 -22.88
CA PRO A 313 16.53 9.97 -23.65
C PRO A 313 15.92 9.20 -24.81
N VAL A 314 14.61 9.38 -25.06
CA VAL A 314 13.85 8.67 -26.11
C VAL A 314 14.58 8.62 -27.46
N ALA A 315 15.18 9.74 -27.89
CA ALA A 315 15.90 9.84 -29.16
C ALA A 315 17.20 9.00 -29.24
N MET A 316 17.82 8.69 -28.09
CA MET A 316 19.06 7.90 -28.02
C MET A 316 18.81 6.40 -27.85
N VAL A 317 17.58 5.97 -27.50
CA VAL A 317 17.29 4.57 -27.15
C VAL A 317 17.53 3.60 -28.31
N GLU A 318 17.20 3.98 -29.54
CA GLU A 318 17.35 3.08 -30.70
C GLU A 318 18.83 2.90 -31.11
N GLU A 319 19.62 3.97 -31.10
CA GLU A 319 21.08 3.90 -31.29
C GLU A 319 21.72 3.04 -30.19
N ALA A 320 21.40 3.34 -28.93
CA ALA A 320 21.87 2.59 -27.77
C ALA A 320 21.55 1.10 -27.86
N PHE A 321 20.29 0.77 -28.20
CA PHE A 321 19.82 -0.59 -28.38
C PHE A 321 20.59 -1.33 -29.50
N ASN A 322 20.76 -0.70 -30.66
CA ASN A 322 21.52 -1.28 -31.77
C ASN A 322 23.00 -1.51 -31.39
N SER A 323 23.60 -0.64 -30.57
CA SER A 323 24.98 -0.82 -30.09
C SER A 323 25.18 -2.01 -29.12
N LEU A 324 24.10 -2.65 -28.65
CA LEU A 324 24.18 -3.81 -27.76
C LEU A 324 24.52 -5.13 -28.47
N GLN A 325 24.64 -5.14 -29.80
CA GLN A 325 25.04 -6.31 -30.58
C GLN A 325 26.21 -6.06 -31.54
N GLY A 326 26.91 -7.14 -31.90
CA GLY A 326 27.93 -7.17 -32.96
C GLY A 326 29.37 -7.01 -32.47
N ASN A 327 29.56 -6.68 -31.19
CA ASN A 327 30.87 -6.45 -30.56
C ASN A 327 31.05 -7.23 -29.23
N ASN A 328 30.23 -8.26 -28.96
CA ASN A 328 30.25 -9.03 -27.71
C ASN A 328 30.69 -10.50 -27.89
N GLY A 329 31.05 -10.93 -29.10
CA GLY A 329 31.55 -12.27 -29.37
C GLY A 329 30.49 -13.36 -29.17
N GLU A 330 30.77 -14.38 -28.37
CA GLU A 330 29.81 -15.47 -28.09
C GLU A 330 28.51 -14.98 -27.44
N LEU A 331 28.56 -13.87 -26.69
CA LEU A 331 27.37 -13.26 -26.09
C LEU A 331 26.38 -12.76 -27.14
N ASP A 332 26.82 -12.34 -28.34
CA ASP A 332 25.90 -11.92 -29.40
C ASP A 332 25.01 -13.08 -29.87
N ASN A 333 25.54 -14.31 -29.88
CA ASN A 333 24.77 -15.52 -30.17
C ASN A 333 23.81 -15.88 -29.03
N ILE A 334 24.28 -15.79 -27.77
CA ILE A 334 23.45 -16.08 -26.58
C ILE A 334 22.26 -15.10 -26.48
N PHE A 335 22.49 -13.82 -26.76
CA PHE A 335 21.46 -12.78 -26.67
C PHE A 335 20.62 -12.62 -27.95
N ARG A 336 20.89 -13.32 -29.05
CA ARG A 336 20.24 -13.08 -30.36
C ARG A 336 18.71 -13.05 -30.30
N GLU A 337 18.08 -14.11 -29.79
CA GLU A 337 16.61 -14.16 -29.72
C GLU A 337 16.03 -13.19 -28.69
N PHE A 338 16.78 -12.87 -27.65
CA PHE A 338 16.39 -11.86 -26.67
C PHE A 338 16.43 -10.46 -27.28
N HIS A 339 17.46 -10.11 -28.03
CA HIS A 339 17.54 -8.85 -28.78
C HIS A 339 16.40 -8.74 -29.81
N ASN A 340 16.10 -9.83 -30.55
CA ASN A 340 14.96 -9.91 -31.47
C ASN A 340 13.59 -9.74 -30.77
N TYR A 341 13.46 -10.23 -29.53
CA TYR A 341 12.29 -9.94 -28.70
C TYR A 341 12.23 -8.47 -28.29
N VAL A 342 13.33 -7.89 -27.78
CA VAL A 342 13.36 -6.50 -27.31
C VAL A 342 13.06 -5.53 -28.45
N ARG A 343 13.57 -5.79 -29.65
CA ARG A 343 13.24 -5.02 -30.87
C ARG A 343 11.74 -5.00 -31.13
N ARG A 344 11.09 -6.16 -31.15
CA ARG A 344 9.66 -6.30 -31.49
C ARG A 344 8.74 -5.76 -30.40
N GLN A 345 9.01 -6.08 -29.13
CA GLN A 345 8.13 -5.68 -28.02
C GLN A 345 8.39 -4.22 -27.60
N TRP A 346 9.63 -3.88 -27.25
CA TRP A 346 9.91 -2.60 -26.60
C TRP A 346 10.17 -1.48 -27.60
N ILE A 347 11.00 -1.71 -28.63
CA ILE A 347 11.33 -0.65 -29.60
C ILE A 347 10.15 -0.39 -30.55
N GLN A 348 9.53 -1.44 -31.10
CA GLN A 348 8.51 -1.31 -32.16
C GLN A 348 7.06 -1.21 -31.64
N ARG A 349 6.65 -2.02 -30.65
CA ARG A 349 5.26 -2.10 -30.20
C ARG A 349 4.93 -1.11 -29.07
N ASP A 350 5.66 -1.17 -27.96
CA ASP A 350 5.39 -0.30 -26.81
C ASP A 350 6.02 1.09 -26.96
N THR A 351 7.12 1.14 -27.72
CA THR A 351 7.95 2.30 -28.10
C THR A 351 8.75 2.94 -26.94
N PRO A 352 9.95 3.51 -27.23
CA PRO A 352 10.76 4.19 -26.21
C PRO A 352 10.04 5.34 -25.47
N GLY A 353 9.05 5.99 -26.09
CA GLY A 353 8.27 7.05 -25.44
C GLY A 353 7.52 6.58 -24.19
N HIS A 354 7.07 5.32 -24.17
CA HIS A 354 6.33 4.74 -23.05
C HIS A 354 7.25 4.27 -21.92
N PHE A 355 8.30 3.51 -22.22
CA PHE A 355 9.17 2.89 -21.20
C PHE A 355 10.37 3.75 -20.77
N SER A 356 10.73 4.81 -21.51
CA SER A 356 11.79 5.73 -21.09
C SER A 356 11.33 6.57 -19.89
N VAL A 357 12.08 6.43 -18.80
CA VAL A 357 11.96 7.15 -17.53
C VAL A 357 13.04 8.22 -17.37
N PHE A 358 13.65 8.66 -18.47
CA PHE A 358 14.62 9.76 -18.49
C PHE A 358 14.04 11.05 -17.88
N ARG A 359 14.81 11.67 -16.97
CA ARG A 359 14.43 12.88 -16.21
C ARG A 359 13.11 12.80 -15.43
N GLN A 360 12.52 11.61 -15.27
CA GLN A 360 11.31 11.41 -14.45
C GLN A 360 11.68 11.38 -12.96
N GLN A 361 10.98 12.17 -12.14
CA GLN A 361 11.15 12.18 -10.68
C GLN A 361 10.77 10.82 -10.07
N HIS A 362 9.62 10.28 -10.49
CA HIS A 362 9.13 8.97 -10.09
C HIS A 362 9.24 7.98 -11.26
N ARG A 363 9.79 6.79 -11.00
CA ARG A 363 10.21 5.83 -12.05
C ARG A 363 9.84 4.38 -11.74
N THR A 364 9.88 4.01 -10.47
CA THR A 364 9.50 2.70 -9.97
C THR A 364 8.24 2.80 -9.12
N ASN A 365 7.55 1.68 -8.93
CA ASN A 365 6.29 1.64 -8.20
C ASN A 365 6.48 1.32 -6.71
N ASN A 366 7.65 1.64 -6.14
CA ASN A 366 8.06 1.22 -4.79
C ASN A 366 7.01 1.53 -3.71
N VAL A 367 6.28 2.64 -3.83
CA VAL A 367 5.26 3.02 -2.85
C VAL A 367 4.03 2.11 -2.94
N MET A 368 3.57 1.78 -4.16
CA MET A 368 2.50 0.78 -4.33
C MET A 368 2.98 -0.63 -3.99
N GLU A 369 4.23 -1.01 -4.26
CA GLU A 369 4.77 -2.31 -3.87
C GLU A 369 4.87 -2.46 -2.35
N SER A 370 5.36 -1.43 -1.66
CA SER A 370 5.39 -1.36 -0.19
C SER A 370 3.97 -1.40 0.39
N TYR A 371 3.03 -0.65 -0.21
CA TYR A 371 1.62 -0.71 0.15
C TYR A 371 1.01 -2.11 -0.09
N HIS A 372 1.21 -2.72 -1.25
CA HIS A 372 0.71 -4.06 -1.57
C HIS A 372 1.32 -5.11 -0.64
N ARG A 373 2.59 -4.97 -0.24
CA ARG A 373 3.24 -5.80 0.79
C ARG A 373 2.60 -5.60 2.17
N ARG A 374 2.31 -4.35 2.57
CA ARG A 374 1.60 -4.00 3.82
C ARG A 374 0.16 -4.51 3.84
N LEU A 375 -0.55 -4.46 2.72
CA LEU A 375 -1.89 -5.02 2.55
C LEU A 375 -1.85 -6.56 2.63
N ASN A 376 -0.88 -7.19 1.96
CA ASN A 376 -0.67 -8.64 1.99
C ASN A 376 -0.13 -9.16 3.34
N SER A 377 0.49 -8.33 4.19
CA SER A 377 0.91 -8.75 5.54
C SER A 377 -0.24 -8.65 6.56
N ARG A 378 -1.18 -7.72 6.36
CA ARG A 378 -2.42 -7.61 7.15
C ARG A 378 -3.49 -8.64 6.76
N LEU A 379 -3.44 -9.16 5.54
CA LEU A 379 -4.46 -10.06 4.99
C LEU A 379 -3.91 -11.46 4.67
N VAL A 380 -4.60 -12.50 5.13
CA VAL A 380 -4.34 -13.87 4.65
C VAL A 380 -4.64 -13.98 3.16
N ARG A 381 -3.93 -14.87 2.46
CA ARG A 381 -4.19 -15.19 1.04
C ARG A 381 -5.66 -15.58 0.83
N HIS A 382 -6.36 -14.83 -0.01
CA HIS A 382 -7.83 -14.89 -0.16
C HIS A 382 -8.63 -14.62 1.13
N PRO A 383 -8.65 -13.36 1.61
CA PRO A 383 -9.39 -12.98 2.81
C PRO A 383 -10.91 -13.12 2.63
N GLY A 384 -11.66 -13.11 3.73
CA GLY A 384 -13.10 -12.90 3.67
C GLY A 384 -13.42 -11.48 3.19
N ILE A 385 -14.45 -11.30 2.37
CA ILE A 385 -14.80 -9.99 1.80
C ILE A 385 -14.98 -8.90 2.87
N TRP A 386 -15.64 -9.22 3.99
CA TRP A 386 -15.82 -8.28 5.09
C TRP A 386 -14.52 -7.96 5.84
N ASP A 387 -13.57 -8.89 5.89
CA ASP A 387 -12.24 -8.66 6.46
C ASP A 387 -11.39 -7.78 5.54
N LEU A 388 -11.50 -7.95 4.21
CA LEU A 388 -10.90 -7.05 3.21
C LEU A 388 -11.47 -5.64 3.34
N MET A 389 -12.80 -5.49 3.39
CA MET A 389 -13.46 -4.18 3.55
C MET A 389 -13.04 -3.46 4.84
N GLU A 390 -13.00 -4.19 5.97
CA GLU A 390 -12.52 -3.66 7.26
C GLU A 390 -11.06 -3.17 7.21
N ASN A 391 -10.22 -3.75 6.36
CA ASN A 391 -8.81 -3.35 6.17
C ASN A 391 -8.67 -2.17 5.21
N LEU A 392 -9.42 -2.15 4.10
CA LEU A 392 -9.37 -1.04 3.14
C LEU A 392 -9.90 0.28 3.75
N ILE A 393 -10.96 0.22 4.56
CA ILE A 393 -11.46 1.38 5.30
C ILE A 393 -10.47 1.85 6.36
N GLU A 394 -9.80 0.92 7.05
CA GLU A 394 -8.76 1.28 8.04
C GLU A 394 -7.56 1.96 7.36
N ILE A 395 -7.15 1.47 6.19
CA ILE A 395 -6.14 2.09 5.34
C ILE A 395 -6.58 3.49 4.88
N GLN A 396 -7.83 3.65 4.43
CA GLN A 396 -8.36 4.95 4.00
C GLN A 396 -8.37 5.96 5.16
N ASN A 397 -8.77 5.53 6.36
CA ASN A 397 -8.76 6.36 7.56
C ASN A 397 -7.35 6.78 7.96
N ILE A 398 -6.36 5.87 7.84
CA ILE A 398 -4.95 6.19 8.05
C ILE A 398 -4.49 7.22 7.01
N ALA A 399 -4.78 7.02 5.73
CA ALA A 399 -4.41 7.93 4.64
C ALA A 399 -4.96 9.36 4.83
N ILE A 400 -6.18 9.50 5.37
CA ILE A 400 -6.77 10.80 5.74
C ILE A 400 -5.99 11.46 6.88
N LEU A 401 -5.70 10.71 7.95
CA LEU A 401 -4.91 11.22 9.09
C LEU A 401 -3.47 11.58 8.71
N GLU A 402 -2.83 10.77 7.87
CA GLU A 402 -1.50 11.00 7.31
C GLU A 402 -1.46 12.30 6.48
N LEU A 403 -2.52 12.60 5.70
CA LEU A 403 -2.63 13.86 4.95
C LEU A 403 -2.77 15.07 5.89
N GLU A 404 -3.69 15.02 6.87
CA GLU A 404 -3.84 16.06 7.89
C GLU A 404 -2.54 16.34 8.66
N GLN A 405 -1.75 15.29 8.93
CA GLN A 405 -0.46 15.42 9.61
C GLN A 405 0.57 16.16 8.74
N LEU A 406 0.66 15.86 7.44
CA LEU A 406 1.55 16.58 6.52
C LEU A 406 1.17 18.06 6.40
N GLU A 407 -0.11 18.37 6.31
CA GLU A 407 -0.61 19.77 6.27
C GLU A 407 -0.22 20.56 7.53
N ARG A 408 -0.14 19.86 8.68
CA ARG A 408 0.34 20.41 9.97
C ARG A 408 1.87 20.32 10.14
N GLN A 409 2.63 20.08 9.06
CA GLN A 409 4.09 19.95 9.04
C GLN A 409 4.64 18.77 9.88
N GLY A 410 3.80 17.78 10.18
CA GLY A 410 4.22 16.52 10.79
C GLY A 410 5.09 15.71 9.84
N ARG A 411 6.09 15.00 10.39
CA ARG A 411 6.84 13.98 9.65
C ARG A 411 6.06 12.68 9.71
N VAL A 412 5.51 12.26 8.56
CA VAL A 412 4.64 11.08 8.47
C VAL A 412 5.37 9.87 7.88
N PHE A 413 6.38 10.09 7.04
CA PHE A 413 7.16 9.03 6.39
C PHE A 413 8.66 9.31 6.42
N ARG A 414 9.46 8.25 6.51
CA ARG A 414 10.91 8.30 6.34
C ARG A 414 11.25 8.17 4.86
N VAL A 415 11.85 9.21 4.27
CA VAL A 415 12.40 9.10 2.90
C VAL A 415 13.75 8.39 2.99
N ALA A 416 13.83 7.19 2.41
CA ALA A 416 15.05 6.39 2.38
C ALA A 416 16.23 7.17 1.78
N THR A 417 17.25 7.47 2.60
CA THR A 417 18.47 8.21 2.21
C THR A 417 19.14 7.62 0.97
N ARG A 418 19.05 6.29 0.78
CA ARG A 418 19.62 5.59 -0.37
C ARG A 418 18.90 5.88 -1.69
N ASN A 419 17.60 6.12 -1.68
CA ASN A 419 16.86 6.57 -2.87
C ASN A 419 17.31 7.98 -3.29
N ILE A 420 17.63 8.85 -2.33
CA ILE A 420 18.21 10.17 -2.58
C ILE A 420 19.58 10.03 -3.26
N VAL A 421 20.50 9.24 -2.69
CA VAL A 421 21.83 8.99 -3.27
C VAL A 421 21.75 8.38 -4.67
N PHE A 422 20.82 7.46 -4.90
CA PHE A 422 20.57 6.89 -6.23
C PHE A 422 20.11 7.96 -7.24
N ASN A 423 19.11 8.75 -6.86
CA ASN A 423 18.57 9.84 -7.69
C ASN A 423 19.66 10.86 -8.05
N THR A 424 20.48 11.28 -7.07
CA THR A 424 21.59 12.21 -7.31
C THR A 424 22.58 11.65 -8.32
N ARG A 425 23.04 10.39 -8.16
CA ARG A 425 24.00 9.77 -9.09
C ARG A 425 23.44 9.56 -10.50
N LEU A 426 22.14 9.28 -10.61
CA LEU A 426 21.46 9.15 -11.91
C LEU A 426 21.28 10.52 -12.58
N ASN A 427 20.91 11.56 -11.82
CA ASN A 427 20.84 12.94 -12.30
C ASN A 427 22.20 13.41 -12.82
N GLU A 428 23.28 13.22 -12.06
CA GLU A 428 24.64 13.53 -12.51
C GLU A 428 25.02 12.80 -13.81
N ALA A 429 24.56 11.56 -13.99
CA ALA A 429 24.81 10.79 -15.20
C ALA A 429 24.02 11.33 -16.40
N TRP A 430 22.80 11.80 -16.17
CA TRP A 430 21.99 12.50 -17.17
C TRP A 430 22.58 13.87 -17.52
N ASP A 431 23.04 14.66 -16.55
CA ASP A 431 23.72 15.94 -16.79
C ASP A 431 24.97 15.74 -17.67
N LYS A 432 25.79 14.72 -17.36
CA LYS A 432 26.98 14.38 -18.16
C LYS A 432 26.62 13.92 -19.57
N LEU A 433 25.49 13.25 -19.77
CA LEU A 433 25.01 12.80 -21.08
C LEU A 433 24.45 13.97 -21.92
N GLU A 434 23.66 14.86 -21.31
CA GLU A 434 23.10 16.05 -21.96
C GLU A 434 24.20 17.06 -22.36
N ASP A 435 25.20 17.28 -21.50
CA ASP A 435 26.36 18.14 -21.78
C ASP A 435 27.35 17.53 -22.80
N GLY A 436 27.10 16.32 -23.30
CA GLY A 436 28.02 15.59 -24.19
C GLY A 436 29.33 15.12 -23.54
N ARG A 437 29.46 15.25 -22.21
CA ARG A 437 30.62 14.75 -21.43
C ARG A 437 30.66 13.21 -21.40
N PHE A 438 29.51 12.57 -21.54
CA PHE A 438 29.33 11.13 -21.69
C PHE A 438 28.79 10.80 -23.08
N THR A 439 29.39 9.81 -23.75
CA THR A 439 28.73 9.14 -24.87
C THR A 439 27.61 8.23 -24.36
N ILE A 440 26.72 7.78 -25.26
CA ILE A 440 25.76 6.69 -24.96
C ILE A 440 26.48 5.46 -24.37
N GLY A 441 27.68 5.14 -24.87
CA GLY A 441 28.51 4.04 -24.38
C GLY A 441 29.05 4.26 -22.97
N ASP A 442 29.38 5.50 -22.58
CA ASP A 442 29.78 5.86 -21.21
C ASP A 442 28.60 5.77 -20.26
N PHE A 443 27.45 6.33 -20.65
CA PHE A 443 26.23 6.26 -19.86
C PHE A 443 25.80 4.81 -19.61
N LEU A 444 25.74 3.97 -20.66
CA LEU A 444 25.44 2.54 -20.51
C LEU A 444 26.45 1.80 -19.63
N ARG A 445 27.73 2.19 -19.65
CA ARG A 445 28.76 1.63 -18.73
C ARG A 445 28.49 2.01 -17.28
N GLN A 446 28.13 3.26 -16.98
CA GLN A 446 27.78 3.68 -15.62
C GLN A 446 26.44 3.08 -15.16
N ALA A 447 25.43 3.07 -16.04
CA ALA A 447 24.07 2.65 -15.72
C ALA A 447 23.94 1.18 -15.30
N VAL A 448 24.86 0.31 -15.75
CA VAL A 448 24.98 -1.08 -15.26
C VAL A 448 25.15 -1.17 -13.74
N HIS A 449 25.76 -0.15 -13.11
CA HIS A 449 25.91 -0.09 -11.64
C HIS A 449 24.62 0.39 -10.94
N PHE A 450 23.81 1.22 -11.61
CA PHE A 450 22.51 1.66 -11.06
C PHE A 450 21.52 0.48 -10.98
N VAL A 451 21.54 -0.42 -11.96
CA VAL A 451 20.61 -1.56 -12.02
C VAL A 451 21.18 -2.87 -11.44
N ALA A 452 22.37 -2.83 -10.83
CA ALA A 452 23.11 -4.04 -10.45
C ALA A 452 22.35 -4.93 -9.45
N ASN A 453 21.74 -4.32 -8.43
CA ASN A 453 21.03 -5.02 -7.36
C ASN A 453 19.57 -5.34 -7.75
N LEU A 454 19.02 -4.63 -8.73
CA LEU A 454 17.68 -4.88 -9.26
C LEU A 454 17.63 -6.25 -9.97
N ASP A 455 18.71 -6.61 -10.67
CA ASP A 455 18.89 -7.93 -11.31
C ASP A 455 18.79 -9.09 -10.28
N GLU A 456 19.41 -8.92 -9.11
CA GLU A 456 19.41 -9.91 -8.03
C GLU A 456 18.07 -9.97 -7.29
N TYR A 457 17.47 -8.82 -6.98
CA TYR A 457 16.14 -8.73 -6.36
C TYR A 457 15.03 -9.35 -7.22
N LEU A 458 15.06 -9.08 -8.53
CA LEU A 458 14.08 -9.61 -9.48
C LEU A 458 14.21 -11.13 -9.65
N GLU A 459 15.39 -11.72 -9.46
CA GLU A 459 15.58 -13.17 -9.45
C GLU A 459 14.92 -13.79 -8.21
N VAL A 460 15.11 -13.21 -7.01
CA VAL A 460 14.49 -13.69 -5.76
C VAL A 460 12.95 -13.65 -5.83
N GLN A 461 12.36 -12.53 -6.25
CA GLN A 461 10.89 -12.45 -6.38
C GLN A 461 10.31 -13.43 -7.40
N HIS A 462 11.04 -13.71 -8.48
CA HIS A 462 10.59 -14.68 -9.47
C HIS A 462 10.57 -16.10 -8.92
N GLU A 463 11.46 -16.45 -7.98
CA GLU A 463 11.44 -17.75 -7.31
C GLU A 463 10.26 -17.88 -6.32
N GLU A 464 9.86 -16.80 -5.64
CA GLU A 464 8.66 -16.78 -4.78
C GLU A 464 7.35 -16.96 -5.56
N ASP A 465 7.22 -16.34 -6.73
CA ASP A 465 6.02 -16.45 -7.58
C ASP A 465 5.97 -17.76 -8.39
N ASP A 466 7.11 -18.41 -8.66
CA ASP A 466 7.20 -19.75 -9.29
C ASP A 466 7.03 -20.91 -8.29
N ALA A 467 7.04 -20.65 -6.98
CA ALA A 467 6.96 -21.69 -5.96
C ALA A 467 5.66 -22.53 -6.13
N PRO A 468 5.74 -23.87 -6.21
CA PRO A 468 4.56 -24.70 -6.44
C PRO A 468 3.59 -24.52 -5.26
N ALA A 469 2.41 -24.00 -5.55
CA ALA A 469 1.35 -23.96 -4.56
C ALA A 469 0.98 -25.40 -4.19
N ASP A 470 1.10 -25.74 -2.90
CA ASP A 470 0.61 -27.02 -2.34
C ASP A 470 -0.91 -27.12 -2.51
N ILE A 471 -1.31 -27.56 -3.69
CA ILE A 471 -2.66 -27.85 -4.11
C ILE A 471 -2.63 -29.30 -4.58
N PRO A 472 -3.29 -30.24 -3.89
CA PRO A 472 -3.41 -31.59 -4.39
C PRO A 472 -4.19 -31.54 -5.71
N ILE A 473 -3.50 -31.83 -6.81
CA ILE A 473 -4.05 -31.86 -8.17
C ILE A 473 -5.16 -32.93 -8.18
N PRO A 474 -6.43 -32.58 -8.46
CA PRO A 474 -7.47 -33.58 -8.64
C PRO A 474 -7.09 -34.45 -9.85
N ALA A 475 -7.05 -35.76 -9.66
CA ALA A 475 -6.67 -36.68 -10.74
C ALA A 475 -7.56 -36.48 -11.98
N PRO A 476 -7.01 -36.50 -13.19
CA PRO A 476 -7.78 -36.25 -14.41
C PRO A 476 -8.89 -37.28 -14.55
N GLN A 477 -10.14 -36.82 -14.57
CA GLN A 477 -11.29 -37.69 -14.84
C GLN A 477 -11.22 -38.17 -16.29
N ALA A 478 -10.98 -39.47 -16.46
CA ALA A 478 -10.92 -40.09 -17.77
C ALA A 478 -12.27 -39.97 -18.49
N GLN A 479 -12.25 -39.38 -19.69
CA GLN A 479 -13.40 -39.45 -20.60
C GLN A 479 -13.49 -40.87 -21.20
N PRO A 480 -14.70 -41.41 -21.41
CA PRO A 480 -14.86 -42.75 -21.96
C PRO A 480 -14.42 -42.81 -23.43
N VAL A 481 -13.50 -43.73 -23.73
CA VAL A 481 -13.00 -43.98 -25.07
C VAL A 481 -14.06 -44.67 -25.92
N LEU A 482 -14.43 -44.06 -27.06
CA LEU A 482 -15.12 -44.76 -28.15
C LEU A 482 -14.06 -45.31 -29.14
N PRO A 483 -14.16 -46.58 -29.58
CA PRO A 483 -13.11 -47.21 -30.37
C PRO A 483 -13.12 -46.76 -31.83
N LEU A 484 -11.94 -46.43 -32.36
CA LEU A 484 -11.72 -46.17 -33.78
C LEU A 484 -10.98 -47.35 -34.43
N HIS A 485 -11.54 -47.91 -35.49
CA HIS A 485 -10.79 -48.72 -36.44
C HIS A 485 -11.48 -48.76 -37.82
N VAL A 486 -10.76 -48.29 -38.85
CA VAL A 486 -10.64 -48.81 -40.23
C VAL A 486 -9.67 -47.86 -40.97
N PRO A 487 -8.70 -48.35 -41.77
CA PRO A 487 -7.55 -47.55 -42.21
C PRO A 487 -7.73 -46.81 -43.56
N VAL A 488 -6.82 -45.88 -43.81
CA VAL A 488 -6.66 -45.05 -45.03
C VAL A 488 -5.86 -45.80 -46.11
N GLN A 489 -6.17 -45.60 -47.42
CA GLN A 489 -5.13 -45.45 -48.47
C GLN A 489 -5.60 -44.97 -49.87
N ASN A 490 -4.74 -44.15 -50.51
CA ASN A 490 -4.45 -43.98 -51.95
C ASN A 490 -5.29 -43.04 -52.88
N ASP A 491 -4.89 -41.76 -52.91
CA ASP A 491 -4.42 -40.97 -54.09
C ASP A 491 -5.35 -40.48 -55.26
N PRO A 492 -4.95 -39.40 -56.02
CA PRO A 492 -5.83 -38.34 -56.60
C PRO A 492 -5.91 -38.38 -58.16
N PRO A 493 -6.27 -37.33 -58.97
CA PRO A 493 -6.79 -35.93 -58.77
C PRO A 493 -8.11 -35.68 -59.61
N PRO A 494 -8.51 -34.50 -60.18
CA PRO A 494 -8.04 -33.09 -60.16
C PRO A 494 -9.15 -31.98 -59.99
N LEU A 495 -8.86 -30.76 -60.48
CA LEU A 495 -9.61 -29.48 -60.41
C LEU A 495 -10.74 -29.29 -61.46
N ILE A 496 -11.82 -28.56 -61.13
CA ILE A 496 -12.64 -27.75 -62.08
C ILE A 496 -13.14 -26.43 -61.42
N PHE A 497 -12.96 -25.30 -62.11
CA PHE A 497 -13.58 -23.98 -61.85
C PHE A 497 -14.95 -23.87 -62.56
N PHE A 498 -15.91 -23.06 -62.09
CA PHE A 498 -16.75 -22.21 -62.97
C PHE A 498 -17.49 -21.06 -62.22
N GLN A 499 -17.82 -20.00 -62.97
CA GLN A 499 -18.39 -18.72 -62.52
C GLN A 499 -19.94 -18.68 -62.48
N PRO A 500 -20.56 -17.66 -61.86
CA PRO A 500 -22.01 -17.56 -61.72
C PRO A 500 -22.71 -16.69 -62.79
N GLN A 501 -23.84 -17.20 -63.30
CA GLN A 501 -24.98 -16.47 -63.88
C GLN A 501 -26.23 -17.30 -63.51
N GLY A 502 -27.39 -16.79 -63.09
CA GLY A 502 -27.89 -15.42 -63.04
C GLY A 502 -29.26 -15.35 -63.71
N LEU A 503 -30.37 -15.49 -62.96
CA LEU A 503 -31.74 -15.23 -63.45
C LEU A 503 -32.71 -15.01 -62.26
N GLN A 504 -33.77 -14.23 -62.51
CA GLN A 504 -34.66 -13.59 -61.52
C GLN A 504 -36.01 -14.34 -61.38
N GLY A 505 -36.76 -14.16 -60.28
CA GLY A 505 -38.10 -14.78 -60.20
C GLY A 505 -39.00 -14.67 -58.95
N ALA A 506 -39.09 -13.53 -58.26
CA ALA A 506 -40.28 -13.14 -57.44
C ALA A 506 -40.69 -14.02 -56.21
N PRO A 507 -41.65 -13.63 -55.33
CA PRO A 507 -41.44 -13.76 -53.88
C PRO A 507 -42.47 -14.58 -53.06
N VAL A 508 -42.01 -15.14 -51.93
CA VAL A 508 -42.83 -15.65 -50.79
C VAL A 508 -42.02 -15.44 -49.47
N PRO A 509 -42.60 -15.52 -48.25
CA PRO A 509 -42.41 -14.46 -47.24
C PRO A 509 -41.44 -14.82 -46.11
N GLN A 510 -40.84 -13.80 -45.48
CA GLN A 510 -40.02 -13.98 -44.27
C GLN A 510 -40.87 -13.95 -42.99
N PRO A 511 -40.67 -14.88 -42.04
CA PRO A 511 -41.22 -14.78 -40.69
C PRO A 511 -40.45 -13.79 -39.82
N ASN A 512 -41.18 -13.05 -38.98
CA ASN A 512 -40.63 -12.07 -38.02
C ASN A 512 -39.74 -12.72 -36.94
N VAL A 513 -38.59 -12.11 -36.66
CA VAL A 513 -37.85 -12.26 -35.39
C VAL A 513 -37.73 -10.87 -34.76
N PRO A 514 -38.05 -10.66 -33.46
CA PRO A 514 -38.14 -9.31 -32.91
C PRO A 514 -36.77 -8.64 -32.75
N GLN A 515 -36.65 -7.38 -33.17
CA GLN A 515 -35.52 -6.52 -32.82
C GLN A 515 -35.72 -5.91 -31.41
N PRO A 516 -34.65 -5.71 -30.62
CA PRO A 516 -34.69 -4.82 -29.46
C PRO A 516 -34.89 -3.36 -29.92
N PRO A 517 -35.58 -2.51 -29.13
CA PRO A 517 -36.05 -1.20 -29.61
C PRO A 517 -34.93 -0.15 -29.74
N PRO A 518 -35.03 0.76 -30.73
CA PRO A 518 -34.14 1.92 -30.83
C PRO A 518 -34.45 2.96 -29.74
N LEU A 519 -33.41 3.68 -29.31
CA LEU A 519 -33.49 4.76 -28.33
C LEU A 519 -34.31 5.95 -28.88
N ILE A 520 -35.38 6.31 -28.17
CA ILE A 520 -36.16 7.53 -28.46
C ILE A 520 -35.65 8.67 -27.58
N PHE A 521 -35.20 9.75 -28.21
CA PHE A 521 -35.00 11.03 -27.53
C PHE A 521 -36.36 11.66 -27.22
N ASN A 522 -36.77 11.64 -25.95
CA ASN A 522 -37.89 12.45 -25.49
C ASN A 522 -37.40 13.87 -25.15
N ALA A 523 -37.76 14.83 -26.00
CA ALA A 523 -37.76 16.24 -25.61
C ALA A 523 -38.77 16.46 -24.46
N PRO A 524 -38.52 17.41 -23.54
CA PRO A 524 -39.37 17.61 -22.36
C PRO A 524 -40.77 18.09 -22.75
N LEU A 525 -41.79 17.48 -22.12
CA LEU A 525 -43.19 17.89 -22.26
C LEU A 525 -43.43 19.22 -21.55
N ASN A 526 -43.99 20.20 -22.28
CA ASN A 526 -44.58 21.39 -21.69
C ASN A 526 -45.80 21.01 -20.83
N LEU A 527 -45.78 21.37 -19.55
CA LEU A 527 -46.96 21.45 -18.69
C LEU A 527 -46.95 22.82 -17.96
N PRO A 528 -48.12 23.40 -17.63
CA PRO A 528 -48.24 24.82 -17.35
C PRO A 528 -47.70 25.23 -15.97
N VAL A 529 -47.13 26.42 -15.93
CA VAL A 529 -46.56 27.06 -14.72
C VAL A 529 -47.70 27.53 -13.79
N PRO A 530 -47.63 27.27 -12.47
CA PRO A 530 -48.50 27.93 -11.50
C PRO A 530 -48.08 29.39 -11.30
N GLU A 531 -48.98 30.34 -11.55
CA GLU A 531 -48.72 31.75 -11.29
C GLU A 531 -48.62 32.04 -9.78
N HIS A 532 -47.50 32.61 -9.36
CA HIS A 532 -47.33 33.20 -8.03
C HIS A 532 -46.80 34.64 -8.17
N PRO A 533 -47.17 35.55 -7.24
CA PRO A 533 -47.07 36.99 -7.44
C PRO A 533 -45.61 37.51 -7.45
N PRO A 534 -45.36 38.69 -8.06
CA PRO A 534 -44.02 39.24 -8.20
C PRO A 534 -43.44 39.70 -6.85
N ASN A 535 -42.26 39.19 -6.51
CA ASN A 535 -41.46 39.69 -5.38
C ASN A 535 -40.53 40.84 -5.82
N PRO A 536 -40.16 41.76 -4.91
CA PRO A 536 -39.58 43.05 -5.27
C PRO A 536 -38.13 42.99 -5.76
N VAL A 537 -37.81 43.89 -6.69
CA VAL A 537 -36.47 44.11 -7.25
C VAL A 537 -35.54 44.73 -6.21
N LEU A 538 -34.46 44.04 -5.86
CA LEU A 538 -33.30 44.63 -5.19
C LEU A 538 -32.23 45.01 -6.22
N GLN A 539 -31.83 46.29 -6.22
CA GLN A 539 -30.84 46.84 -7.14
C GLN A 539 -29.41 46.46 -6.71
N PRO A 540 -28.46 46.29 -7.66
CA PRO A 540 -27.04 46.21 -7.32
C PRO A 540 -26.51 47.57 -6.86
N PRO A 541 -25.62 47.63 -5.85
CA PRO A 541 -24.94 48.87 -5.48
C PRO A 541 -23.94 49.32 -6.57
N PRO A 542 -23.70 50.62 -6.75
CA PRO A 542 -22.91 51.15 -7.86
C PRO A 542 -21.40 50.98 -7.68
N LEU A 543 -20.69 50.85 -8.80
CA LEU A 543 -19.23 50.89 -8.87
C LEU A 543 -18.71 52.32 -8.65
N ILE A 544 -17.69 52.47 -7.80
CA ILE A 544 -16.90 53.70 -7.66
C ILE A 544 -15.42 53.38 -7.83
N PHE A 545 -14.78 53.99 -8.81
CA PHE A 545 -13.33 53.93 -9.05
C PHE A 545 -12.59 54.88 -8.10
N PHE A 546 -11.48 54.44 -7.48
CA PHE A 546 -10.41 55.34 -7.06
C PHE A 546 -9.03 54.67 -7.19
N ASN A 547 -8.05 55.45 -7.66
CA ASN A 547 -6.67 55.02 -7.94
C ASN A 547 -5.80 54.98 -6.67
N ALA A 548 -4.73 54.19 -6.72
CA ALA A 548 -3.74 54.07 -5.63
C ALA A 548 -2.82 55.31 -5.48
N PRO A 549 -2.45 55.69 -4.23
CA PRO A 549 -1.28 56.52 -3.92
C PRO A 549 -0.12 55.68 -3.31
N PRO A 550 1.12 56.22 -3.25
CA PRO A 550 2.34 55.48 -2.92
C PRO A 550 2.74 55.44 -1.43
N ASN A 551 3.73 54.59 -1.10
CA ASN A 551 4.29 54.35 0.24
C ASN A 551 4.90 55.60 0.95
N PRO A 552 4.71 55.74 2.28
CA PRO A 552 5.56 56.56 3.16
C PRO A 552 6.75 55.78 3.77
N PRO A 553 7.78 56.47 4.34
CA PRO A 553 9.06 55.88 4.72
C PRO A 553 9.21 55.46 6.21
N GLU A 554 10.32 54.78 6.50
CA GLU A 554 10.76 54.34 7.85
C GLU A 554 10.98 55.49 8.87
N PRO A 555 10.73 55.22 10.17
CA PRO A 555 11.33 55.95 11.29
C PRO A 555 12.32 55.09 12.13
N ALA A 556 13.36 55.73 12.65
CA ALA A 556 14.52 55.09 13.27
C ALA A 556 14.36 54.61 14.73
N HIS A 557 15.28 53.75 15.18
CA HIS A 557 15.40 53.24 16.56
C HIS A 557 15.67 54.32 17.63
N PRO A 558 15.09 54.15 18.83
CA PRO A 558 15.68 54.55 20.11
C PRO A 558 16.03 53.33 21.01
N PRO A 559 16.85 53.50 22.06
CA PRO A 559 17.52 52.38 22.76
C PRO A 559 16.77 51.77 23.96
N ASN A 560 17.22 50.57 24.36
CA ASN A 560 16.79 49.82 25.56
C ASN A 560 16.91 50.60 26.89
N PRO A 561 15.92 50.46 27.78
CA PRO A 561 16.10 50.57 29.22
C PRO A 561 15.89 49.23 29.95
N VAL A 562 16.86 48.85 30.78
CA VAL A 562 16.77 47.78 31.80
C VAL A 562 15.78 48.20 32.89
N LEU A 563 14.97 47.28 33.45
CA LEU A 563 14.35 47.43 34.78
C LEU A 563 13.91 46.09 35.41
N HIS A 564 13.77 46.11 36.74
CA HIS A 564 13.77 44.96 37.66
C HIS A 564 12.36 44.41 38.01
N PRO A 565 12.25 43.19 38.59
CA PRO A 565 10.97 42.62 39.02
C PRO A 565 10.47 43.15 40.39
N PRO A 566 9.16 43.42 40.55
CA PRO A 566 8.50 43.67 41.83
C PRO A 566 7.73 42.43 42.38
N PRO A 567 7.25 42.41 43.64
CA PRO A 567 7.34 41.22 44.49
C PRO A 567 6.03 40.56 44.93
N LEU A 568 6.16 39.40 45.61
CA LEU A 568 5.10 38.66 46.30
C LEU A 568 4.69 39.30 47.65
N ILE A 569 3.42 39.14 48.07
CA ILE A 569 3.00 38.76 49.44
C ILE A 569 1.48 38.43 49.48
N PHE A 570 1.10 37.58 50.46
CA PHE A 570 -0.15 36.83 50.61
C PHE A 570 -1.31 37.57 51.31
N LEU A 571 -2.53 37.02 51.20
CA LEU A 571 -3.47 36.85 52.34
C LEU A 571 -4.41 35.63 52.12
N ASN A 572 -4.88 35.01 53.21
CA ASN A 572 -5.39 33.61 53.24
C ASN A 572 -6.93 33.44 53.23
N ALA A 573 -7.40 32.25 52.81
CA ALA A 573 -8.72 31.69 53.11
C ALA A 573 -8.66 30.12 53.20
N PRO A 574 -9.62 29.44 53.87
CA PRO A 574 -9.40 28.11 54.53
C PRO A 574 -9.63 26.86 53.63
N PRO A 575 -9.28 25.64 54.10
CA PRO A 575 -9.17 24.45 53.24
C PRO A 575 -10.50 23.72 52.99
N ASN A 576 -10.65 23.20 51.78
CA ASN A 576 -11.69 22.25 51.39
C ASN A 576 -11.13 20.81 51.34
N PRO A 577 -11.99 19.77 51.48
CA PRO A 577 -11.56 18.39 51.64
C PRO A 577 -10.92 17.78 50.38
N PRO A 578 -10.11 16.72 50.51
CA PRO A 578 -9.44 16.09 49.37
C PRO A 578 -10.47 15.47 48.39
N ALA A 579 -10.39 15.90 47.14
CA ALA A 579 -11.07 15.26 46.01
C ALA A 579 -10.39 13.90 45.70
N PRO A 580 -11.13 12.92 45.14
CA PRO A 580 -10.61 11.57 44.94
C PRO A 580 -9.48 11.52 43.91
N GLU A 581 -8.57 10.58 44.10
CA GLU A 581 -7.40 10.35 43.27
C GLU A 581 -7.79 10.17 41.80
N HIS A 582 -7.15 10.94 40.91
CA HIS A 582 -7.22 10.68 39.48
C HIS A 582 -6.61 9.29 39.21
N PRO A 583 -7.19 8.49 38.28
CA PRO A 583 -6.57 7.23 37.88
C PRO A 583 -5.16 7.51 37.33
N PRO A 584 -4.19 6.61 37.56
CA PRO A 584 -2.82 6.82 37.09
C PRO A 584 -2.81 6.99 35.57
N ASN A 585 -1.87 7.83 35.10
CA ASN A 585 -1.61 8.08 33.69
C ASN A 585 -1.83 6.82 32.84
N LEU A 586 -2.70 6.93 31.83
CA LEU A 586 -2.62 6.04 30.67
C LEU A 586 -1.16 6.06 30.21
N ALA A 587 -0.52 4.90 30.21
CA ALA A 587 0.82 4.75 29.68
C ALA A 587 0.84 5.32 28.24
N PRO A 588 1.96 5.90 27.80
CA PRO A 588 2.15 6.18 26.38
C PRO A 588 1.77 4.92 25.59
N ILE A 589 0.99 5.11 24.52
CA ILE A 589 0.73 4.03 23.57
C ILE A 589 2.11 3.52 23.16
N PRO A 590 2.41 2.22 23.31
CA PRO A 590 3.74 1.73 22.98
C PRO A 590 3.98 2.03 21.51
N ASP A 591 5.11 2.70 21.23
CA ASP A 591 5.63 2.79 19.87
C ASP A 591 5.77 1.35 19.36
N TYR A 592 4.91 0.99 18.42
CA TYR A 592 5.06 -0.26 17.70
C TYR A 592 6.20 -0.06 16.71
N ASP A 593 7.42 -0.40 17.15
CA ASP A 593 8.56 -0.67 16.28
C ASP A 593 8.18 -1.84 15.34
N PHE A 594 7.48 -1.51 14.27
CA PHE A 594 7.36 -2.36 13.10
C PHE A 594 8.67 -2.23 12.32
N PRO A 595 9.35 -3.34 12.00
CA PRO A 595 10.63 -3.27 11.29
C PRO A 595 10.47 -2.53 9.96
N GLU A 596 11.26 -1.46 9.76
CA GLU A 596 11.31 -0.71 8.50
C GLU A 596 11.87 -1.63 7.39
N VAL A 597 10.99 -2.15 6.53
CA VAL A 597 11.39 -3.04 5.43
C VAL A 597 11.89 -2.24 4.22
N ASP A 598 13.07 -1.63 4.36
CA ASP A 598 13.85 -1.05 3.25
C ASP A 598 14.80 -2.10 2.61
N MET A 599 14.39 -3.37 2.66
CA MET A 599 15.14 -4.58 2.30
C MET A 599 15.50 -4.75 0.80
N LEU A 600 15.25 -3.75 -0.05
CA LEU A 600 15.67 -3.85 -1.46
C LEU A 600 17.20 -3.66 -1.60
N PHE A 601 17.87 -3.22 -0.53
CA PHE A 601 19.12 -2.48 -0.61
C PHE A 601 19.92 -2.50 0.71
N ASP A 602 20.38 -3.68 1.12
CA ASP A 602 21.22 -3.83 2.32
C ASP A 602 22.64 -3.22 2.22
N GLN A 603 23.23 -3.06 3.41
CA GLN A 603 24.58 -2.65 3.80
C GLN A 603 24.81 -1.18 4.22
N LEU A 604 24.16 -0.77 5.32
CA LEU A 604 24.76 0.01 6.43
C LEU A 604 24.16 -0.54 7.74
N THR A 605 24.90 -0.50 8.86
CA THR A 605 24.50 -1.15 10.13
C THR A 605 23.79 -0.19 11.10
N GLU A 606 22.81 -0.71 11.85
CA GLU A 606 21.91 0.03 12.78
C GLU A 606 22.59 0.91 13.85
N GLU A 607 23.91 0.83 14.02
CA GLU A 607 24.67 1.68 14.93
C GLU A 607 24.96 3.09 14.37
N GLU A 608 24.97 3.28 13.04
CA GLU A 608 25.29 4.58 12.44
C GLU A 608 24.13 5.58 12.53
N ASP A 609 22.89 5.11 12.45
CA ASP A 609 21.68 5.96 12.54
C ASP A 609 21.54 6.59 13.95
N ARG A 610 21.83 5.84 15.01
CA ARG A 610 21.71 6.33 16.41
C ARG A 610 22.68 7.47 16.73
N LEU A 611 23.83 7.52 16.05
CA LEU A 611 24.86 8.54 16.27
C LEU A 611 24.53 9.91 15.66
N PHE A 612 23.56 9.98 14.75
CA PHE A 612 23.17 11.23 14.06
C PHE A 612 22.09 12.03 14.80
N GLU A 613 21.22 11.38 15.58
CA GLU A 613 20.11 12.07 16.26
C GLU A 613 20.54 12.80 17.54
N GLU A 614 21.64 12.39 18.19
CA GLU A 614 22.01 12.90 19.52
C GLU A 614 22.86 14.20 19.54
N ASN A 615 23.48 14.65 18.44
CA ASN A 615 24.41 15.81 18.49
C ASN A 615 24.54 16.63 17.18
N PRO A 616 23.91 17.81 17.05
CA PRO A 616 24.19 18.76 15.97
C PRO A 616 25.52 19.51 16.22
N ARG A 617 26.47 19.46 15.27
CA ARG A 617 27.78 20.13 15.39
C ARG A 617 27.85 21.48 14.65
N PRO A 618 28.55 22.49 15.22
CA PRO A 618 28.75 23.79 14.56
C PRO A 618 29.87 23.74 13.51
N GLN A 619 29.70 24.48 12.41
CA GLN A 619 30.70 24.63 11.35
C GLN A 619 31.87 25.54 11.77
N ARG A 620 33.09 25.18 11.37
CA ARG A 620 34.29 26.05 11.38
C ARG A 620 35.19 25.72 10.19
N HIS A 621 35.85 26.73 9.63
CA HIS A 621 36.77 26.62 8.49
C HIS A 621 38.24 26.51 8.90
N TRP A 622 39.07 25.96 8.01
CA TRP A 622 40.53 25.83 8.12
C TRP A 622 41.21 26.49 6.91
N GLU A 623 42.47 26.93 7.06
CA GLU A 623 43.28 27.52 5.99
C GLU A 623 44.69 26.89 5.93
N PRO A 624 45.21 26.57 4.73
CA PRO A 624 46.51 25.91 4.54
C PRO A 624 47.71 26.85 4.73
N ARG A 625 48.86 26.29 5.14
CA ARG A 625 50.11 27.03 5.42
C ARG A 625 51.26 26.82 4.44
N ILE A 626 51.14 25.90 3.49
CA ILE A 626 52.19 25.56 2.52
C ILE A 626 51.61 25.78 1.09
N PRO A 627 52.36 26.40 0.15
CA PRO A 627 51.88 26.60 -1.22
C PRO A 627 51.67 25.28 -1.97
N ALA A 628 50.69 25.23 -2.87
CA ALA A 628 50.44 24.04 -3.67
C ALA A 628 51.53 23.81 -4.72
N VAL A 629 51.92 22.55 -4.92
CA VAL A 629 52.95 22.14 -5.90
C VAL A 629 52.42 20.97 -6.74
N ALA A 630 52.75 20.95 -8.03
CA ALA A 630 52.44 19.84 -8.94
C ALA A 630 53.63 18.87 -9.03
N PHE A 631 53.35 17.57 -9.11
CA PHE A 631 54.35 16.50 -9.15
C PHE A 631 54.25 15.65 -10.43
N GLU A 632 55.38 15.04 -10.81
CA GLU A 632 55.48 14.09 -11.92
C GLU A 632 55.08 12.66 -11.50
N GLU A 633 54.75 11.81 -12.47
CA GLU A 633 53.57 10.93 -12.36
C GLU A 633 53.67 9.67 -11.46
N ASP A 634 54.85 9.20 -11.07
CA ASP A 634 55.02 7.82 -10.52
C ASP A 634 55.78 7.68 -9.18
N SER A 635 56.08 8.75 -8.44
CA SER A 635 57.01 8.68 -7.29
C SER A 635 56.41 8.44 -5.89
N MET A 636 55.09 8.30 -5.73
CA MET A 636 54.43 8.39 -4.41
C MET A 636 53.49 7.21 -4.09
N ASP A 637 53.65 6.60 -2.92
CA ASP A 637 52.89 5.40 -2.51
C ASP A 637 51.38 5.68 -2.41
N SER A 638 50.59 4.70 -2.87
CA SER A 638 49.12 4.64 -2.78
C SER A 638 48.55 4.86 -1.38
N VAL A 639 49.31 4.54 -0.32
CA VAL A 639 48.89 4.72 1.07
C VAL A 639 48.93 6.19 1.51
N LEU A 640 49.77 7.02 0.87
CA LEU A 640 50.04 8.41 1.26
C LEU A 640 49.28 9.45 0.42
N ARG A 641 48.43 9.00 -0.52
CA ARG A 641 47.72 9.86 -1.50
C ARG A 641 46.24 9.50 -1.60
N CYS A 642 45.37 10.50 -1.78
CA CYS A 642 43.96 10.22 -2.07
C CYS A 642 43.79 9.80 -3.53
N ASN A 643 43.40 8.53 -3.78
CA ASN A 643 43.26 7.99 -5.14
C ASN A 643 42.24 8.73 -6.03
N ILE A 644 41.12 9.20 -5.47
CA ILE A 644 40.12 9.99 -6.24
C ILE A 644 40.76 11.29 -6.70
N CYS A 645 41.40 12.01 -5.78
CA CYS A 645 42.08 13.24 -6.09
C CYS A 645 43.22 12.95 -7.13
N TYR A 646 44.11 11.96 -6.90
CA TYR A 646 45.23 11.58 -7.80
C TYR A 646 44.78 11.29 -9.24
N LEU A 647 43.73 10.47 -9.42
CA LEU A 647 43.18 10.13 -10.74
C LEU A 647 42.64 11.34 -11.52
N ASN A 648 42.35 12.45 -10.83
CA ASN A 648 41.83 13.69 -11.43
C ASN A 648 42.89 14.81 -11.57
N LYS A 649 44.18 14.53 -11.30
CA LYS A 649 45.31 15.48 -11.46
C LYS A 649 45.12 16.88 -10.82
N VAL A 650 44.36 16.95 -9.72
CA VAL A 650 44.14 18.18 -8.95
C VAL A 650 45.47 18.66 -8.31
N GLN A 651 45.66 19.96 -8.08
CA GLN A 651 46.83 20.46 -7.33
C GLN A 651 46.76 20.11 -5.84
N TYR A 652 47.92 19.83 -5.23
CA TYR A 652 48.05 19.34 -3.85
C TYR A 652 48.82 20.28 -2.93
N VAL A 653 48.47 20.22 -1.65
CA VAL A 653 49.34 20.66 -0.56
C VAL A 653 49.89 19.41 0.13
N MET A 654 51.20 19.39 0.38
CA MET A 654 51.84 18.36 1.20
C MET A 654 51.75 18.77 2.67
N THR A 655 51.36 17.83 3.53
CA THR A 655 51.42 18.00 4.99
C THR A 655 52.78 17.55 5.53
N ASP A 656 53.16 18.03 6.72
CA ASP A 656 54.45 17.69 7.37
C ASP A 656 54.59 16.18 7.66
N CYS A 657 53.45 15.47 7.72
CA CYS A 657 53.36 14.02 7.82
C CYS A 657 53.56 13.28 6.46
N GLY A 658 53.95 13.97 5.38
CA GLY A 658 54.27 13.37 4.08
C GLY A 658 53.08 12.92 3.22
N HIS A 659 51.86 13.35 3.54
CA HIS A 659 50.65 12.96 2.80
C HIS A 659 50.20 14.06 1.82
N ALA A 660 49.69 13.67 0.64
CA ALA A 660 49.17 14.58 -0.37
C ALA A 660 47.63 14.59 -0.40
N SER A 661 47.03 15.77 -0.19
CA SER A 661 45.58 15.99 -0.32
C SER A 661 45.25 17.41 -0.79
N CYS A 662 44.18 17.58 -1.57
CA CYS A 662 43.68 18.91 -1.91
C CYS A 662 42.79 19.39 -0.75
N THR A 663 42.66 20.72 -0.57
CA THR A 663 41.94 21.31 0.57
C THR A 663 40.53 20.73 0.76
N THR A 664 39.77 20.50 -0.31
CA THR A 664 38.44 19.86 -0.26
C THR A 664 38.52 18.38 0.15
N CYS A 665 39.51 17.63 -0.34
CA CYS A 665 39.82 16.28 0.12
C CYS A 665 40.16 16.31 1.63
N THR A 666 40.87 17.34 2.13
CA THR A 666 41.23 17.53 3.55
C THR A 666 40.01 17.79 4.44
N ASP A 667 39.18 18.79 4.11
CA ASP A 667 38.00 19.17 4.90
C ASP A 667 36.99 18.02 5.03
N THR A 668 36.92 17.15 4.02
CA THR A 668 35.97 16.02 3.97
C THR A 668 36.50 14.76 4.66
N LEU A 669 37.75 14.34 4.39
CA LEU A 669 38.29 13.08 4.94
C LEU A 669 38.69 13.20 6.42
N PHE A 670 39.20 14.35 6.85
CA PHE A 670 39.77 14.48 8.20
C PHE A 670 38.73 14.85 9.28
N ASN A 671 37.54 15.31 8.89
CA ASN A 671 36.41 15.53 9.81
C ASN A 671 35.76 14.22 10.30
N VAL A 672 35.87 13.12 9.54
CA VAL A 672 35.25 11.82 9.89
C VAL A 672 36.22 10.95 10.68
N GLN A 673 37.42 10.66 10.14
CA GLN A 673 38.50 10.01 10.91
C GLN A 673 39.85 10.07 10.17
N ALA A 674 40.75 10.95 10.61
CA ALA A 674 42.15 10.93 10.18
C ALA A 674 42.86 9.66 10.71
N LYS A 675 43.30 8.76 9.81
CA LYS A 675 44.00 7.51 10.17
C LYS A 675 45.48 7.71 10.52
N CYS A 676 46.14 8.76 10.01
CA CYS A 676 47.52 9.09 10.37
C CYS A 676 47.57 9.97 11.63
N GLY A 677 48.40 9.58 12.61
CA GLY A 677 48.50 10.25 13.91
C GLY A 677 49.00 11.69 13.83
N ILE A 678 50.07 11.96 13.06
CA ILE A 678 50.70 13.29 12.98
C ILE A 678 49.73 14.32 12.39
N CYS A 679 49.11 13.99 11.25
CA CYS A 679 48.16 14.89 10.59
C CYS A 679 46.89 15.12 11.46
N ARG A 680 46.53 14.18 12.35
CA ARG A 680 45.44 14.33 13.33
C ARG A 680 45.81 15.30 14.46
N MET A 681 47.09 15.40 14.83
CA MET A 681 47.59 16.35 15.84
C MET A 681 47.68 17.78 15.30
N GLU A 682 48.16 17.97 14.06
CA GLU A 682 48.18 19.29 13.40
C GLU A 682 46.80 19.94 13.37
N LEU A 683 45.78 19.20 12.91
CA LEU A 683 44.40 19.68 12.83
C LEU A 683 43.78 20.02 14.19
N ARG A 684 44.31 19.46 15.27
CA ARG A 684 43.86 19.71 16.66
C ARG A 684 44.70 20.75 17.39
N LYS A 685 45.83 21.19 16.82
CA LYS A 685 46.84 22.05 17.45
C LYS A 685 47.34 21.51 18.80
N GLU A 686 47.43 20.19 18.92
CA GLU A 686 48.04 19.53 20.08
C GLU A 686 49.57 19.66 19.99
N PRO A 687 50.30 19.96 21.10
CA PRO A 687 51.75 20.13 21.05
C PRO A 687 52.44 18.80 20.70
N CYS A 688 53.27 18.80 19.67
CA CYS A 688 53.99 17.61 19.23
C CYS A 688 55.11 17.21 20.22
N PRO A 689 55.07 16.01 20.84
CA PRO A 689 56.23 15.46 21.49
C PRO A 689 57.20 14.96 20.40
N ILE A 690 58.25 15.74 20.17
CA ILE A 690 59.43 15.29 19.43
C ILE A 690 59.99 14.02 20.11
N PHE A 691 60.41 13.02 19.33
CA PHE A 691 61.57 12.12 19.49
C PHE A 691 61.36 10.89 18.56
N PHE A 692 62.09 10.77 17.44
CA PHE A 692 63.38 10.05 17.33
C PHE A 692 63.27 8.61 17.88
N ASN A 693 63.14 7.56 17.06
CA ASN A 693 64.03 7.09 15.99
C ASN A 693 63.28 6.26 14.94
#